data_AF-A0A5D4XQF1-F1
#
_entry.id   AF-A0A5D4XQF1-F1
#
_cell.length_a   1.000
_cell.length_b   1.000
_cell.length_c   1.000
_cell.angle_alpha   90.00
_cell.angle_beta   90.00
_cell.angle_gamma   90.00
#
_symmetry.space_group_name_H-M   'P 1'
#
loop_
_entity.id
_entity.type
_entity.pdbx_description
1 polymer ?
#
loop_
_entity_poly.entity_id
_entity_poly.type
_entity_poly.pdbx_seq_one_letter_code
_entity_poly.pdbx_strand_id
1 'polypeptide(L)'
;MAGLLRGGVAGPRRARRAIAGGGFAVRGARGRRLGAASRAPRAADRGGLVPPAPDLPRSRWPGAPAVAAARSGPGASDRTWRFPVRRGTDRLLGPAGDVRRPGPVAVAGIGVAPGGTAGGIAATGPRRAPARAVGAVAGRVDEGDDGRGSRRVPARSGRAVGLSGAADALLRRYNLRHDLRPDAYAAWVRHFDSFDGSDLAALRSRADTLGRVVEFSVLVPVYNTPEQWLRRCIESVLAQAYPHWQLCLADDASSDPAVSRVLEEYAAKDPRVRVVRRERNGHIARASNTALEMATGAYVALLDHDDELRPHALLEMAQAIAGDPALDLLYSDEDKLDGDGQRFDPYFKPDWDPDLLRSQNYVCHLSVIRTSLVRAVGGFRPGFEGSQDHDLVLRCSERIDPARIRHIPKVLYHWRAIEGSTALTRDAKDYAAAAGVRAVDEHLRRCHPGARAEELSHGHYRVRWPLPEAAPKVSLLVPTRDRANLLRTCVESIFERTDYPDFEVVVIDNQSSEPDALQYLAELDRRDRVRVLRFDAPFNYSAINNWAAGQCDGAVLGLVNNDIEVLSREWLSEMVSHAVRPGIGAVGAMLYYPDDTIQHAGVVLGVHGVAAHAYCGMPRGYPGHGGRVRVAQRLSAVTGACLVVRRSVFEQVGGLDESLQVAFNDIDFCLRVREAGYRNLWTPFAELYHHESASRGSEDTEEKRARFVGEVEAMLHRWSPQLRCDPAYNPNLSLSGLNSEYAFPPRL
;
A
#
# COMPACT_ATOMS: atom_id res chain seq x y z
N MET A 1 -58.02 -3.52 30.19
CA MET A 1 -58.42 -4.33 31.36
C MET A 1 -59.15 -5.56 30.86
N ALA A 2 -58.81 -6.76 31.37
CA ALA A 2 -59.48 -8.06 31.18
C ALA A 2 -59.95 -8.48 29.76
N GLY A 3 -59.41 -9.59 29.24
CA GLY A 3 -59.85 -10.28 28.02
C GLY A 3 -59.12 -11.63 27.89
N LEU A 4 -59.84 -12.73 27.65
CA LEU A 4 -59.40 -14.09 28.01
C LEU A 4 -59.44 -15.07 26.81
N LEU A 5 -58.54 -16.08 26.80
CA LEU A 5 -58.53 -17.31 25.93
C LEU A 5 -58.07 -17.11 24.46
N ARG A 6 -57.42 -18.07 23.74
CA ARG A 6 -56.69 -19.32 24.12
C ARG A 6 -55.79 -19.83 22.96
N GLY A 7 -54.80 -20.67 23.29
CA GLY A 7 -53.96 -21.48 22.35
C GLY A 7 -52.60 -20.83 22.04
N GLY A 8 -51.45 -21.52 21.95
CA GLY A 8 -51.13 -22.96 21.98
C GLY A 8 -50.31 -23.34 20.74
N VAL A 9 -49.17 -24.07 20.76
CA VAL A 9 -48.45 -24.84 21.80
C VAL A 9 -46.92 -24.63 21.60
N ALA A 10 -46.08 -24.84 22.62
CA ALA A 10 -44.65 -24.52 22.59
C ALA A 10 -43.71 -25.74 22.65
N GLY A 11 -42.70 -25.75 21.75
CA GLY A 11 -41.33 -26.27 21.97
C GLY A 11 -41.09 -27.78 22.11
N PRO A 12 -39.89 -28.25 21.69
CA PRO A 12 -39.27 -29.42 22.33
C PRO A 12 -37.76 -29.28 22.61
N ARG A 13 -37.28 -29.93 23.69
CA ARG A 13 -35.86 -30.25 23.92
C ARG A 13 -35.72 -31.71 24.40
N ARG A 14 -34.86 -32.48 23.71
CA ARG A 14 -34.13 -33.71 24.13
C ARG A 14 -34.84 -34.78 25.00
N ALA A 15 -34.92 -36.00 24.46
CA ALA A 15 -34.83 -37.26 25.24
C ALA A 15 -34.15 -38.38 24.42
N ARG A 16 -33.75 -39.49 25.07
CA ARG A 16 -33.05 -40.66 24.46
C ARG A 16 -33.88 -41.95 24.62
N ARG A 17 -33.76 -42.93 23.70
CA ARG A 17 -33.40 -44.34 23.98
C ARG A 17 -33.22 -45.20 22.71
N ALA A 18 -32.71 -46.43 22.87
CA ALA A 18 -32.36 -47.40 21.81
C ALA A 18 -33.48 -48.46 21.58
N ILE A 19 -33.32 -49.53 20.78
CA ILE A 19 -32.56 -50.78 21.08
C ILE A 19 -32.46 -51.70 19.83
N ALA A 20 -31.35 -52.47 19.73
CA ALA A 20 -31.10 -53.69 18.90
C ALA A 20 -31.09 -53.60 17.35
N GLY A 21 -30.33 -54.45 16.62
CA GLY A 21 -29.32 -55.44 17.07
C GLY A 21 -28.74 -56.34 15.96
N GLY A 22 -27.59 -57.01 16.24
CA GLY A 22 -26.86 -57.94 15.34
C GLY A 22 -25.84 -57.26 14.39
N GLY A 23 -24.68 -57.86 14.03
CA GLY A 23 -24.10 -59.16 14.43
C GLY A 23 -22.65 -59.38 13.91
N PHE A 24 -22.00 -60.44 14.39
CA PHE A 24 -20.64 -60.96 14.08
C PHE A 24 -20.44 -61.37 12.59
N ALA A 25 -19.24 -61.62 12.01
CA ALA A 25 -17.84 -61.30 12.32
C ALA A 25 -16.85 -61.78 11.21
N VAL A 26 -15.63 -61.19 11.18
CA VAL A 26 -14.27 -61.67 10.80
C VAL A 26 -14.05 -62.90 9.86
N ARG A 27 -12.98 -62.81 9.04
CA ARG A 27 -12.31 -63.80 8.14
C ARG A 27 -12.82 -63.80 6.68
N GLY A 28 -11.99 -63.96 5.63
CA GLY A 28 -10.51 -64.00 5.53
C GLY A 28 -9.97 -65.28 4.88
N ALA A 29 -9.47 -65.21 3.63
CA ALA A 29 -8.85 -66.33 2.91
C ALA A 29 -7.81 -65.89 1.85
N ARG A 30 -6.92 -66.81 1.44
CA ARG A 30 -5.88 -66.62 0.39
C ARG A 30 -6.28 -67.39 -0.90
N GLY A 31 -5.82 -66.95 -2.07
CA GLY A 31 -5.92 -67.72 -3.32
C GLY A 31 -4.80 -67.40 -4.32
N ARG A 32 -4.13 -68.43 -4.85
CA ARG A 32 -3.06 -68.32 -5.88
C ARG A 32 -3.46 -69.05 -7.17
N ARG A 33 -3.05 -68.52 -8.33
CA ARG A 33 -2.44 -69.17 -9.53
C ARG A 33 -2.19 -68.07 -10.57
N LEU A 34 -1.07 -67.93 -11.30
CA LEU A 34 -0.14 -68.84 -12.01
C LEU A 34 -0.63 -69.33 -13.38
N GLY A 35 0.21 -69.09 -14.41
CA GLY A 35 -0.04 -69.36 -15.84
C GLY A 35 0.19 -68.09 -16.70
N ALA A 36 1.32 -67.77 -17.34
CA ALA A 36 2.60 -68.42 -17.71
C ALA A 36 2.78 -68.65 -19.24
N ALA A 37 3.79 -67.96 -19.80
CA ALA A 37 4.60 -68.29 -20.98
C ALA A 37 4.03 -68.32 -22.42
N SER A 38 4.43 -67.32 -23.22
CA SER A 38 5.10 -67.46 -24.55
C SER A 38 5.63 -66.08 -25.00
N ARG A 39 6.95 -65.83 -25.07
CA ARG A 39 7.90 -66.07 -26.18
C ARG A 39 7.60 -65.30 -27.49
N ALA A 40 8.57 -64.46 -27.87
CA ALA A 40 8.66 -63.63 -29.10
C ALA A 40 9.27 -64.46 -30.28
N PRO A 41 9.78 -63.95 -31.45
CA PRO A 41 10.30 -62.59 -31.76
C PRO A 41 10.13 -62.05 -33.24
N ARG A 42 10.86 -60.96 -33.56
CA ARG A 42 11.35 -60.44 -34.88
C ARG A 42 10.55 -59.37 -35.66
N ALA A 43 10.95 -58.11 -35.42
CA ALA A 43 11.53 -57.14 -36.37
C ALA A 43 11.43 -57.34 -37.90
N ALA A 44 11.14 -56.25 -38.65
CA ALA A 44 12.00 -55.63 -39.69
C ALA A 44 11.24 -54.77 -40.76
N ASP A 45 11.43 -53.44 -40.67
CA ASP A 45 11.69 -52.48 -41.77
C ASP A 45 10.59 -52.03 -42.78
N ARG A 46 10.71 -50.74 -43.21
CA ARG A 46 10.03 -49.98 -44.29
C ARG A 46 8.52 -49.68 -44.11
N GLY A 47 8.01 -48.49 -44.46
CA GLY A 47 8.65 -47.23 -44.89
C GLY A 47 7.61 -46.20 -45.43
N GLY A 48 7.91 -44.90 -45.36
CA GLY A 48 7.03 -43.80 -45.83
C GLY A 48 6.73 -42.77 -44.72
N LEU A 49 7.41 -41.62 -44.70
CA LEU A 49 7.05 -40.35 -45.36
C LEU A 49 6.00 -39.51 -44.58
N VAL A 50 6.52 -38.51 -43.85
CA VAL A 50 5.79 -37.41 -43.19
C VAL A 50 6.52 -36.10 -43.55
N PRO A 51 5.83 -35.01 -43.91
CA PRO A 51 6.49 -33.75 -44.30
C PRO A 51 7.12 -33.01 -43.10
N PRO A 52 8.18 -32.20 -43.32
CA PRO A 52 8.88 -31.48 -42.26
C PRO A 52 8.09 -30.26 -41.74
N ALA A 53 8.25 -29.97 -40.45
CA ALA A 53 7.89 -28.68 -39.86
C ALA A 53 8.99 -27.63 -40.15
N PRO A 54 8.66 -26.33 -40.26
CA PRO A 54 9.65 -25.29 -40.53
C PRO A 54 10.53 -24.97 -39.31
N ASP A 55 11.82 -24.73 -39.55
CA ASP A 55 12.80 -24.39 -38.52
C ASP A 55 12.52 -23.03 -37.84
N LEU A 56 12.65 -23.00 -36.51
CA LEU A 56 12.76 -21.76 -35.74
C LEU A 56 14.25 -21.39 -35.58
N PRO A 57 14.71 -20.24 -36.11
CA PRO A 57 16.12 -19.89 -36.09
C PRO A 57 16.60 -19.49 -34.68
N ARG A 58 17.76 -20.01 -34.28
CA ARG A 58 18.46 -19.62 -33.05
C ARG A 58 18.98 -18.18 -33.17
N SER A 59 18.24 -17.20 -32.69
CA SER A 59 18.70 -15.82 -32.58
C SER A 59 19.83 -15.70 -31.53
N ARG A 60 21.02 -15.32 -31.99
CA ARG A 60 22.10 -14.88 -31.10
C ARG A 60 21.70 -13.56 -30.45
N TRP A 61 22.03 -13.37 -29.17
CA TRP A 61 21.95 -12.07 -28.52
C TRP A 61 22.99 -11.11 -29.13
N PRO A 62 22.59 -9.95 -29.69
CA PRO A 62 23.50 -8.84 -29.96
C PRO A 62 23.77 -8.07 -28.66
N GLY A 63 24.93 -7.41 -28.56
CA GLY A 63 25.31 -6.65 -27.37
C GLY A 63 24.48 -5.38 -27.13
N ALA A 64 24.56 -4.87 -25.90
CA ALA A 64 23.88 -3.63 -25.51
C ALA A 64 24.38 -2.40 -26.32
N PRO A 65 23.50 -1.47 -26.71
CA PRO A 65 23.93 -0.22 -27.32
C PRO A 65 24.55 0.71 -26.27
N ALA A 66 25.82 1.09 -26.49
CA ALA A 66 26.45 2.12 -25.67
C ALA A 66 25.81 3.49 -25.95
N VAL A 67 25.29 4.15 -24.90
CA VAL A 67 24.75 5.51 -25.01
C VAL A 67 25.93 6.49 -25.11
N ALA A 68 26.23 6.92 -26.34
CA ALA A 68 27.30 7.87 -26.60
C ALA A 68 26.96 9.27 -26.07
N ALA A 69 27.89 9.91 -25.36
CA ALA A 69 27.69 11.22 -24.78
C ALA A 69 27.72 12.34 -25.85
N ALA A 70 26.57 12.97 -26.10
CA ALA A 70 26.47 14.18 -26.90
C ALA A 70 26.75 15.43 -26.03
N ARG A 71 27.85 16.14 -26.29
CA ARG A 71 28.12 17.46 -25.70
C ARG A 71 27.46 18.56 -26.55
N SER A 72 26.68 19.43 -25.90
CA SER A 72 26.29 20.74 -26.44
C SER A 72 26.42 21.82 -25.37
N GLY A 73 26.84 23.03 -25.76
CA GLY A 73 27.29 24.10 -24.85
C GLY A 73 26.17 24.86 -24.11
N PRO A 74 26.56 25.81 -23.23
CA PRO A 74 25.68 26.39 -22.21
C PRO A 74 24.92 27.66 -22.64
N GLY A 75 23.79 27.94 -21.99
CA GLY A 75 23.09 29.23 -22.08
C GLY A 75 21.84 29.35 -21.18
N ALA A 76 21.47 30.60 -20.86
CA ALA A 76 20.16 31.04 -20.32
C ALA A 76 19.72 30.59 -18.90
N SER A 77 20.35 31.22 -17.89
CA SER A 77 19.71 31.84 -16.71
C SER A 77 18.61 31.11 -15.90
N ASP A 78 18.99 30.79 -14.66
CA ASP A 78 18.11 30.68 -13.48
C ASP A 78 17.00 31.75 -13.43
N ARG A 79 15.75 31.32 -13.18
CA ARG A 79 14.61 32.17 -12.80
C ARG A 79 13.70 31.45 -11.81
N THR A 80 13.88 31.74 -10.52
CA THR A 80 13.00 31.29 -9.44
C THR A 80 11.65 32.04 -9.47
N TRP A 81 10.57 31.31 -9.81
CA TRP A 81 9.21 31.85 -9.78
C TRP A 81 8.69 32.03 -8.35
N ARG A 82 8.31 33.26 -7.99
CA ARG A 82 7.71 33.60 -6.69
C ARG A 82 6.23 33.92 -6.84
N PHE A 83 5.35 33.13 -6.23
CA PHE A 83 3.93 33.44 -6.15
C PHE A 83 3.67 34.61 -5.17
N PRO A 84 2.94 35.67 -5.57
CA PRO A 84 2.65 36.81 -4.71
C PRO A 84 1.36 36.60 -3.89
N VAL A 85 1.50 36.35 -2.59
CA VAL A 85 0.35 36.32 -1.67
C VAL A 85 -0.18 37.75 -1.45
N ARG A 86 -1.36 38.06 -2.00
CA ARG A 86 -2.10 39.29 -1.65
C ARG A 86 -2.92 39.09 -0.37
N ARG A 87 -2.88 40.07 0.52
CA ARG A 87 -3.82 40.20 1.64
C ARG A 87 -5.01 41.04 1.20
N GLY A 88 -6.23 40.57 1.47
CA GLY A 88 -7.45 41.36 1.48
C GLY A 88 -7.92 41.59 2.92
N THR A 89 -8.65 42.68 3.17
CA THR A 89 -9.26 43.02 4.47
C THR A 89 -10.77 43.09 4.36
N ASP A 90 -11.44 43.21 5.52
CA ASP A 90 -12.85 43.62 5.70
C ASP A 90 -13.94 42.59 5.32
N ARG A 91 -15.11 42.55 5.96
CA ARG A 91 -15.49 42.87 7.37
C ARG A 91 -16.88 42.26 7.69
N LEU A 92 -17.07 41.81 8.93
CA LEU A 92 -18.33 41.73 9.71
C LEU A 92 -19.66 41.26 9.06
N LEU A 93 -20.31 40.25 9.64
CA LEU A 93 -21.76 40.26 9.96
C LEU A 93 -22.19 39.10 10.89
N GLY A 94 -23.10 39.37 11.84
CA GLY A 94 -24.12 38.45 12.39
C GLY A 94 -23.71 37.18 13.19
N PRO A 95 -24.04 37.05 14.50
CA PRO A 95 -23.90 35.81 15.27
C PRO A 95 -25.20 34.97 15.36
N ALA A 96 -25.09 33.66 15.60
CA ALA A 96 -26.21 32.79 15.96
C ALA A 96 -25.79 31.56 16.80
N GLY A 97 -26.62 31.17 17.78
CA GLY A 97 -26.71 29.81 18.35
C GLY A 97 -25.62 29.32 19.33
N ASP A 98 -25.70 29.67 20.62
CA ASP A 98 -24.98 28.95 21.70
C ASP A 98 -25.68 27.62 22.02
N VAL A 99 -24.98 26.49 21.86
CA VAL A 99 -25.46 25.15 22.25
C VAL A 99 -24.35 24.40 23.00
N ARG A 100 -24.38 24.49 24.33
CA ARG A 100 -23.41 23.83 25.22
C ARG A 100 -23.61 22.31 25.27
N ARG A 101 -22.56 21.54 24.96
CA ARG A 101 -22.37 20.13 25.38
C ARG A 101 -20.91 19.90 25.83
N PRO A 102 -20.61 18.84 26.61
CA PRO A 102 -19.55 18.91 27.63
C PRO A 102 -18.13 18.73 27.07
N GLY A 103 -17.15 19.34 27.75
CA GLY A 103 -15.73 19.23 27.40
C GLY A 103 -15.10 17.90 27.82
N PRO A 104 -14.05 17.44 27.10
CA PRO A 104 -13.32 16.22 27.44
C PRO A 104 -12.42 16.39 28.67
N VAL A 105 -12.15 15.28 29.35
CA VAL A 105 -11.26 15.22 30.53
C VAL A 105 -9.80 15.28 30.07
N ALA A 106 -9.01 16.18 30.67
CA ALA A 106 -7.57 16.22 30.45
C ALA A 106 -6.86 15.08 31.21
N VAL A 107 -6.02 14.33 30.51
CA VAL A 107 -5.02 13.44 31.12
C VAL A 107 -3.65 14.07 30.90
N ALA A 108 -2.93 14.36 31.98
CA ALA A 108 -1.61 14.95 31.93
C ALA A 108 -0.54 13.90 31.63
N GLY A 109 0.52 14.30 30.90
CA GLY A 109 1.77 13.54 30.82
C GLY A 109 2.65 13.73 32.05
N ILE A 110 3.97 13.48 31.89
CA ILE A 110 5.01 13.24 32.90
C ILE A 110 5.10 11.73 33.25
N GLY A 111 6.29 11.10 33.34
CA GLY A 111 7.65 11.62 33.15
C GLY A 111 8.62 11.24 34.27
N VAL A 112 8.99 9.96 34.33
CA VAL A 112 10.23 9.36 34.91
C VAL A 112 10.75 9.90 36.26
N ALA A 113 10.67 9.08 37.33
CA ALA A 113 11.69 8.91 38.38
C ALA A 113 11.33 7.73 39.33
N PRO A 114 12.24 7.19 40.19
CA PRO A 114 12.34 5.73 40.32
C PRO A 114 12.32 5.11 41.74
N GLY A 115 12.00 3.81 41.78
CA GLY A 115 12.41 2.85 42.82
C GLY A 115 11.53 2.72 44.07
N GLY A 116 11.79 1.70 44.90
CA GLY A 116 11.29 1.63 46.28
C GLY A 116 10.20 0.60 46.63
N THR A 117 10.53 -0.70 46.53
CA THR A 117 10.10 -1.80 47.43
C THR A 117 8.78 -1.73 48.26
N ALA A 118 7.93 -2.76 48.03
CA ALA A 118 7.17 -3.54 49.03
C ALA A 118 5.97 -2.93 49.80
N GLY A 119 4.95 -3.77 50.09
CA GLY A 119 4.38 -3.79 51.45
C GLY A 119 2.89 -3.52 51.73
N GLY A 120 1.95 -4.12 50.99
CA GLY A 120 0.73 -4.74 51.56
C GLY A 120 -0.37 -3.96 52.34
N ILE A 121 -1.48 -4.68 52.53
CA ILE A 121 -2.57 -4.50 53.53
C ILE A 121 -3.56 -3.32 53.35
N ALA A 122 -4.80 -3.72 53.13
CA ALA A 122 -6.02 -2.93 52.99
C ALA A 122 -6.52 -2.20 54.27
N ALA A 123 -7.47 -1.28 54.07
CA ALA A 123 -8.86 -1.32 54.62
C ALA A 123 -9.38 0.01 55.22
N THR A 124 -10.68 0.29 54.98
CA THR A 124 -11.55 1.30 55.64
C THR A 124 -11.10 2.79 55.53
N GLY A 125 -11.95 3.81 55.59
CA GLY A 125 -13.39 3.94 55.88
C GLY A 125 -13.65 5.40 56.35
N PRO A 126 -14.74 6.08 55.99
CA PRO A 126 -14.75 7.55 55.94
C PRO A 126 -15.33 8.28 57.16
N ARG A 127 -14.93 9.55 57.36
CA ARG A 127 -15.68 10.56 58.15
C ARG A 127 -15.70 11.94 57.47
N ARG A 128 -16.63 12.81 57.91
CA ARG A 128 -17.05 14.06 57.25
C ARG A 128 -16.30 15.32 57.73
N ALA A 129 -16.38 16.38 56.93
CA ALA A 129 -15.96 17.76 57.26
C ALA A 129 -16.88 18.44 58.31
N PRO A 130 -16.56 19.67 58.74
CA PRO A 130 -17.26 20.83 58.15
C PRO A 130 -16.35 22.05 57.83
N ALA A 131 -16.96 23.17 57.41
CA ALA A 131 -16.32 24.33 56.76
C ALA A 131 -16.45 25.66 57.54
N ARG A 132 -15.81 26.74 57.02
CA ARG A 132 -15.95 28.22 57.23
C ARG A 132 -14.58 28.90 57.42
N ALA A 133 -14.35 30.18 57.07
CA ALA A 133 -15.07 31.12 56.18
C ALA A 133 -14.24 32.39 55.88
N VAL A 134 -14.44 32.96 54.68
CA VAL A 134 -14.47 34.41 54.32
C VAL A 134 -13.33 35.35 54.76
N GLY A 135 -12.77 36.10 53.79
CA GLY A 135 -12.04 37.36 54.02
C GLY A 135 -11.54 37.99 52.73
N ALA A 136 -11.90 39.26 52.46
CA ALA A 136 -11.42 40.04 51.31
C ALA A 136 -11.40 41.54 51.64
N VAL A 137 -10.45 42.29 51.08
CA VAL A 137 -10.44 43.76 50.95
C VAL A 137 -9.32 44.16 49.96
N ALA A 138 -9.40 45.35 49.36
CA ALA A 138 -8.44 45.88 48.38
C ALA A 138 -7.84 47.23 48.81
N GLY A 139 -6.76 47.67 48.15
CA GLY A 139 -6.14 48.99 48.34
C GLY A 139 -5.37 49.44 47.09
N ARG A 140 -5.32 50.75 46.84
CA ARG A 140 -4.62 51.41 45.72
C ARG A 140 -3.33 52.10 46.20
N VAL A 141 -2.44 52.45 45.28
CA VAL A 141 -1.93 53.84 45.17
C VAL A 141 -1.63 54.19 43.70
N ASP A 142 -1.74 55.48 43.39
CA ASP A 142 -1.48 56.21 42.15
C ASP A 142 -0.35 57.26 42.47
N GLU A 143 0.39 58.01 41.63
CA GLU A 143 0.48 58.36 40.19
C GLU A 143 1.88 59.04 39.96
N GLY A 144 2.35 59.34 38.73
CA GLY A 144 3.57 60.19 38.52
C GLY A 144 4.24 60.16 37.12
N ASP A 145 4.75 61.31 36.64
CA ASP A 145 5.22 61.55 35.25
C ASP A 145 6.46 62.51 35.16
N ASP A 146 6.94 62.72 33.92
CA ASP A 146 7.76 63.83 33.38
C ASP A 146 9.32 63.77 33.44
N GLY A 147 9.98 64.35 32.42
CA GLY A 147 11.44 64.59 32.36
C GLY A 147 12.18 64.23 31.05
N ARG A 148 12.80 65.22 30.38
CA ARG A 148 13.66 65.03 29.18
C ARG A 148 15.16 65.14 29.49
N GLY A 149 16.01 64.37 28.80
CA GLY A 149 17.48 64.55 28.84
C GLY A 149 18.23 63.68 27.83
N SER A 150 19.41 64.11 27.36
CA SER A 150 20.18 63.39 26.33
C SER A 150 21.67 63.23 26.65
N ARG A 151 22.21 62.01 26.49
CA ARG A 151 23.46 61.67 25.75
C ARG A 151 23.79 60.16 25.81
N ARG A 152 24.56 59.70 24.83
CA ARG A 152 25.18 58.35 24.71
C ARG A 152 26.46 58.30 25.59
N VAL A 153 27.13 57.19 25.98
CA VAL A 153 27.12 55.72 25.75
C VAL A 153 28.16 55.09 26.73
N PRO A 154 28.33 53.75 26.95
CA PRO A 154 27.44 52.58 26.76
C PRO A 154 27.27 51.70 28.04
N ALA A 155 26.30 50.78 28.03
CA ALA A 155 26.32 49.55 28.84
C ALA A 155 25.63 48.39 28.08
N ARG A 156 25.93 47.13 28.43
CA ARG A 156 25.45 45.92 27.72
C ARG A 156 24.18 45.32 28.36
N SER A 157 23.21 44.90 27.55
CA SER A 157 22.25 43.84 27.92
C SER A 157 21.63 43.16 26.68
N GLY A 158 21.01 42.00 26.89
CA GLY A 158 20.72 40.96 25.89
C GLY A 158 20.05 41.36 24.58
N ARG A 159 20.69 40.99 23.45
CA ARG A 159 20.00 40.71 22.19
C ARG A 159 19.52 39.26 22.20
N ALA A 160 18.22 39.04 22.03
CA ALA A 160 17.70 37.73 21.67
C ALA A 160 18.23 37.34 20.28
N VAL A 161 18.75 36.12 20.13
CA VAL A 161 19.20 35.59 18.84
C VAL A 161 17.98 35.11 18.07
N GLY A 162 17.67 35.76 16.96
CA GLY A 162 16.62 35.32 16.06
C GLY A 162 16.98 33.98 15.39
N LEU A 163 16.04 33.04 15.36
CA LEU A 163 16.17 31.81 14.57
C LEU A 163 16.35 32.16 13.09
N SER A 164 17.13 31.35 12.37
CA SER A 164 17.37 31.58 10.93
C SER A 164 16.06 31.45 10.14
N GLY A 165 15.96 32.12 8.98
CA GLY A 165 14.76 32.03 8.13
C GLY A 165 14.39 30.60 7.73
N ALA A 166 15.36 29.68 7.69
CA ALA A 166 15.14 28.25 7.49
C ALA A 166 14.53 27.57 8.73
N ALA A 167 15.06 27.84 9.93
CA ALA A 167 14.50 27.35 11.18
C ALA A 167 13.09 27.90 11.46
N ASP A 168 12.85 29.18 11.13
CA ASP A 168 11.56 29.86 11.29
C ASP A 168 10.52 29.38 10.24
N ALA A 169 10.96 28.99 9.05
CA ALA A 169 10.14 28.25 8.07
C ALA A 169 9.86 26.80 8.49
N LEU A 170 10.84 26.12 9.11
CA LEU A 170 10.66 24.81 9.74
C LEU A 170 9.67 24.87 10.90
N LEU A 171 9.71 25.91 11.74
CA LEU A 171 8.77 26.11 12.85
C LEU A 171 7.35 26.37 12.33
N ARG A 172 7.19 27.16 11.26
CA ARG A 172 5.89 27.32 10.58
C ARG A 172 5.38 26.01 9.97
N ARG A 173 6.26 25.19 9.38
CA ARG A 173 5.91 23.83 8.92
C ARG A 173 5.59 22.88 10.07
N TYR A 174 6.26 23.01 11.22
CA TYR A 174 6.02 22.20 12.42
C TYR A 174 4.66 22.51 13.06
N ASN A 175 4.31 23.80 13.14
CA ASN A 175 3.02 24.25 13.64
C ASN A 175 1.85 23.91 12.70
N LEU A 176 2.13 23.68 11.40
CA LEU A 176 1.16 23.10 10.46
C LEU A 176 0.96 21.57 10.61
N ARG A 177 1.87 20.85 11.29
CA ARG A 177 1.77 19.37 11.46
C ARG A 177 0.87 18.92 12.61
N HIS A 178 0.60 19.78 13.59
CA HIS A 178 -0.14 19.42 14.81
C HIS A 178 -1.65 19.69 14.73
N ASP A 179 -2.14 20.00 13.54
CA ASP A 179 -3.53 20.37 13.28
C ASP A 179 -4.26 19.19 12.62
N LEU A 180 -4.63 18.18 13.42
CA LEU A 180 -5.58 17.12 13.03
C LEU A 180 -7.01 17.71 12.89
N ARG A 181 -7.17 18.65 11.95
CA ARG A 181 -8.46 19.25 11.64
C ARG A 181 -9.34 18.24 10.92
N PRO A 182 -10.64 18.16 11.23
CA PRO A 182 -11.63 17.49 10.36
C PRO A 182 -11.52 17.96 8.90
N ASP A 183 -11.19 19.24 8.70
CA ASP A 183 -11.07 19.87 7.38
C ASP A 183 -9.74 19.61 6.65
N ALA A 184 -8.84 18.73 7.12
CA ALA A 184 -7.48 18.62 6.56
C ALA A 184 -7.47 18.39 5.04
N TYR A 185 -8.38 17.56 4.52
CA TYR A 185 -8.51 17.35 3.07
C TYR A 185 -9.22 18.51 2.36
N ALA A 186 -10.31 19.03 2.91
CA ALA A 186 -11.00 20.20 2.35
C ALA A 186 -10.08 21.43 2.27
N ALA A 187 -9.14 21.58 3.20
CA ALA A 187 -8.08 22.59 3.17
C ALA A 187 -7.06 22.32 2.05
N TRP A 188 -6.65 21.08 1.83
CA TRP A 188 -5.79 20.68 0.71
C TRP A 188 -6.45 21.00 -0.65
N VAL A 189 -7.72 20.58 -0.83
CA VAL A 189 -8.51 20.82 -2.04
C VAL A 189 -8.61 22.30 -2.37
N ARG A 190 -8.90 23.16 -1.38
CA ARG A 190 -9.02 24.62 -1.56
C ARG A 190 -7.72 25.31 -1.99
N HIS A 191 -6.55 24.72 -1.77
CA HIS A 191 -5.26 25.35 -2.09
C HIS A 191 -4.58 24.82 -3.35
N PHE A 192 -4.86 23.57 -3.75
CA PHE A 192 -4.12 22.90 -4.83
C PHE A 192 -4.99 22.26 -5.90
N ASP A 193 -6.30 22.12 -5.65
CA ASP A 193 -7.16 21.23 -6.44
C ASP A 193 -8.59 21.79 -6.64
N SER A 194 -8.68 23.12 -6.64
CA SER A 194 -9.85 23.92 -7.00
C SER A 194 -9.50 24.80 -8.19
N PHE A 195 -10.46 25.05 -9.10
CA PHE A 195 -10.25 25.84 -10.32
C PHE A 195 -11.25 26.99 -10.41
N ASP A 196 -10.81 28.16 -10.87
CA ASP A 196 -11.70 29.23 -11.29
C ASP A 196 -11.91 29.26 -12.83
N GLY A 197 -12.67 30.24 -13.33
CA GLY A 197 -12.95 30.37 -14.76
C GLY A 197 -11.72 30.66 -15.64
N SER A 198 -10.65 31.23 -15.07
CA SER A 198 -9.38 31.47 -15.74
C SER A 198 -8.51 30.21 -15.79
N ASP A 199 -8.52 29.38 -14.74
CA ASP A 199 -7.89 28.05 -14.76
C ASP A 199 -8.52 27.17 -15.85
N LEU A 200 -9.85 27.14 -15.91
CA LEU A 200 -10.59 26.38 -16.93
C LEU A 200 -10.32 26.89 -18.36
N ALA A 201 -10.11 28.20 -18.55
CA ALA A 201 -9.69 28.76 -19.83
C ALA A 201 -8.25 28.37 -20.19
N ALA A 202 -7.32 28.39 -19.23
CA ALA A 202 -5.94 27.95 -19.42
C ALA A 202 -5.86 26.45 -19.74
N LEU A 203 -6.67 25.62 -19.09
CA LEU A 203 -6.80 24.18 -19.38
C LEU A 203 -7.30 23.92 -20.80
N ARG A 204 -8.29 24.69 -21.29
CA ARG A 204 -8.76 24.60 -22.69
C ARG A 204 -7.68 25.00 -23.69
N SER A 205 -6.98 26.11 -23.46
CA SER A 205 -5.83 26.51 -24.31
C SER A 205 -4.71 25.45 -24.31
N ARG A 206 -4.53 24.72 -23.20
CA ARG A 206 -3.60 23.58 -23.07
C ARG A 206 -4.08 22.32 -23.80
N ALA A 207 -5.39 22.19 -24.06
CA ALA A 207 -5.96 21.16 -24.94
C ALA A 207 -5.73 21.51 -26.42
N ASP A 208 -6.01 22.77 -26.80
CA ASP A 208 -5.86 23.26 -28.18
C ASP A 208 -4.41 23.20 -28.70
N THR A 209 -3.44 23.29 -27.78
CA THR A 209 -2.00 23.21 -28.06
C THR A 209 -1.42 21.79 -27.96
N LEU A 210 -2.25 20.76 -27.75
CA LEU A 210 -1.79 19.38 -27.67
C LEU A 210 -1.45 18.83 -29.06
N GLY A 211 -0.16 18.67 -29.35
CA GLY A 211 0.35 18.22 -30.66
C GLY A 211 -0.07 16.81 -31.13
N ARG A 212 -0.94 16.12 -30.40
CA ARG A 212 -1.57 14.85 -30.78
C ARG A 212 -3.00 14.79 -30.24
N VAL A 213 -3.96 14.60 -31.12
CA VAL A 213 -5.35 14.27 -30.74
C VAL A 213 -5.43 12.83 -30.25
N VAL A 214 -6.17 12.61 -29.16
CA VAL A 214 -6.41 11.32 -28.51
C VAL A 214 -7.90 11.19 -28.28
N GLU A 215 -8.59 10.35 -29.04
CA GLU A 215 -10.05 10.24 -28.96
C GLU A 215 -10.49 9.26 -27.85
N PHE A 216 -11.34 9.72 -26.94
CA PHE A 216 -11.92 8.91 -25.87
C PHE A 216 -13.37 8.52 -26.14
N SER A 217 -13.75 7.28 -25.82
CA SER A 217 -15.14 6.89 -25.60
C SER A 217 -15.38 6.66 -24.11
N VAL A 218 -16.07 7.58 -23.45
CA VAL A 218 -16.49 7.44 -22.04
C VAL A 218 -17.66 6.45 -22.00
N LEU A 219 -17.50 5.33 -21.30
CA LEU A 219 -18.50 4.28 -21.20
C LEU A 219 -19.27 4.44 -19.90
N VAL A 220 -20.60 4.58 -19.99
CA VAL A 220 -21.48 4.74 -18.83
C VAL A 220 -22.64 3.74 -18.91
N PRO A 221 -22.64 2.67 -18.10
CA PRO A 221 -23.80 1.81 -17.89
C PRO A 221 -24.82 2.55 -17.01
N VAL A 222 -26.09 2.67 -17.44
CA VAL A 222 -27.13 3.44 -16.73
C VAL A 222 -28.25 2.51 -16.28
N TYR A 223 -28.66 2.54 -15.00
CA TYR A 223 -29.83 1.78 -14.53
C TYR A 223 -30.53 2.47 -13.35
N ASN A 224 -31.75 2.97 -13.56
CA ASN A 224 -32.60 3.59 -12.52
C ASN A 224 -31.91 4.70 -11.70
N THR A 225 -30.93 5.37 -12.29
CA THR A 225 -30.14 6.43 -11.65
C THR A 225 -31.03 7.64 -11.34
N PRO A 226 -31.06 8.17 -10.11
CA PRO A 226 -31.82 9.37 -9.79
C PRO A 226 -31.40 10.55 -10.66
N GLU A 227 -32.39 11.26 -11.24
CA GLU A 227 -32.17 12.27 -12.29
C GLU A 227 -31.08 13.30 -11.96
N GLN A 228 -31.02 13.81 -10.73
CA GLN A 228 -30.02 14.80 -10.32
C GLN A 228 -28.57 14.28 -10.39
N TRP A 229 -28.35 12.98 -10.20
CA TRP A 229 -27.01 12.37 -10.27
C TRP A 229 -26.63 12.03 -11.70
N LEU A 230 -27.59 11.48 -12.48
CA LEU A 230 -27.39 11.22 -13.92
C LEU A 230 -27.08 12.51 -14.69
N ARG A 231 -27.75 13.62 -14.35
CA ARG A 231 -27.43 14.97 -14.88
C ARG A 231 -26.01 15.39 -14.55
N ARG A 232 -25.60 15.34 -13.27
CA ARG A 232 -24.23 15.69 -12.85
C ARG A 232 -23.16 14.82 -13.53
N CYS A 233 -23.39 13.52 -13.67
CA CYS A 233 -22.51 12.62 -14.42
C CYS A 233 -22.30 13.10 -15.86
N ILE A 234 -23.39 13.27 -16.63
CA ILE A 234 -23.33 13.70 -18.02
C ILE A 234 -22.71 15.11 -18.15
N GLU A 235 -23.06 16.02 -17.24
CA GLU A 235 -22.53 17.39 -17.22
C GLU A 235 -21.04 17.45 -16.87
N SER A 236 -20.52 16.53 -16.05
CA SER A 236 -19.08 16.42 -15.77
C SER A 236 -18.25 16.02 -17.01
N VAL A 237 -18.86 15.29 -17.95
CA VAL A 237 -18.26 14.95 -19.25
C VAL A 237 -18.40 16.12 -20.23
N LEU A 238 -19.55 16.77 -20.29
CA LEU A 238 -19.77 17.97 -21.10
C LEU A 238 -18.84 19.14 -20.71
N ALA A 239 -18.51 19.26 -19.42
CA ALA A 239 -17.64 20.30 -18.87
C ALA A 239 -16.14 20.10 -19.13
N GLN A 240 -15.71 18.95 -19.68
CA GLN A 240 -14.29 18.64 -19.89
C GLN A 240 -13.58 19.71 -20.74
N ALA A 241 -12.42 20.16 -20.27
CA ALA A 241 -11.55 21.10 -20.96
C ALA A 241 -10.90 20.49 -22.22
N TYR A 242 -10.87 19.17 -22.33
CA TYR A 242 -10.44 18.44 -23.52
C TYR A 242 -11.66 18.08 -24.40
N PRO A 243 -11.72 18.47 -25.68
CA PRO A 243 -12.95 18.35 -26.47
C PRO A 243 -13.15 17.01 -27.20
N HIS A 244 -12.08 16.21 -27.37
CA HIS A 244 -12.08 15.01 -28.23
C HIS A 244 -12.57 13.76 -27.49
N TRP A 245 -13.87 13.73 -27.18
CA TRP A 245 -14.54 12.60 -26.56
C TRP A 245 -15.91 12.29 -27.18
N GLN A 246 -16.39 11.08 -26.89
CA GLN A 246 -17.72 10.56 -27.17
C GLN A 246 -18.27 9.94 -25.88
N LEU A 247 -19.50 10.24 -25.51
CA LEU A 247 -20.15 9.69 -24.32
C LEU A 247 -21.09 8.56 -24.75
N CYS A 248 -20.89 7.36 -24.22
CA CYS A 248 -21.58 6.12 -24.61
C CYS A 248 -22.46 5.63 -23.45
N LEU A 249 -23.72 6.07 -23.43
CA LEU A 249 -24.70 5.77 -22.38
C LEU A 249 -25.52 4.54 -22.74
N ALA A 250 -25.39 3.47 -21.96
CA ALA A 250 -26.12 2.22 -22.15
C ALA A 250 -27.18 2.03 -21.05
N ASP A 251 -28.43 2.40 -21.35
CA ASP A 251 -29.57 2.27 -20.45
C ASP A 251 -30.02 0.80 -20.35
N ASP A 252 -29.80 0.18 -19.19
CA ASP A 252 -30.01 -1.24 -18.91
C ASP A 252 -31.48 -1.58 -18.63
N ALA A 253 -32.37 -1.09 -19.50
CA ALA A 253 -33.82 -1.15 -19.38
C ALA A 253 -34.35 -0.52 -18.07
N SER A 254 -33.89 0.69 -17.74
CA SER A 254 -34.38 1.44 -16.56
C SER A 254 -35.91 1.53 -16.56
N SER A 255 -36.51 1.24 -15.41
CA SER A 255 -37.95 1.29 -15.18
C SER A 255 -38.47 2.70 -14.87
N ASP A 256 -37.61 3.62 -14.43
CA ASP A 256 -37.96 5.02 -14.23
C ASP A 256 -37.96 5.79 -15.58
N PRO A 257 -39.11 6.35 -16.04
CA PRO A 257 -39.18 7.16 -17.26
C PRO A 257 -38.33 8.45 -17.20
N ALA A 258 -37.96 8.94 -16.01
CA ALA A 258 -37.07 10.08 -15.87
C ALA A 258 -35.69 9.81 -16.47
N VAL A 259 -35.18 8.58 -16.37
CA VAL A 259 -33.88 8.20 -16.93
C VAL A 259 -33.89 8.35 -18.45
N SER A 260 -34.84 7.73 -19.15
CA SER A 260 -34.90 7.81 -20.62
C SER A 260 -35.12 9.25 -21.11
N ARG A 261 -35.97 10.04 -20.43
CA ARG A 261 -36.14 11.49 -20.69
C ARG A 261 -34.81 12.24 -20.61
N VAL A 262 -34.04 12.03 -19.54
CA VAL A 262 -32.73 12.68 -19.34
C VAL A 262 -31.75 12.30 -20.44
N LEU A 263 -31.68 11.01 -20.79
CA LEU A 263 -30.78 10.52 -21.82
C LEU A 263 -31.11 11.08 -23.22
N GLU A 264 -32.40 11.09 -23.59
CA GLU A 264 -32.89 11.71 -24.82
C GLU A 264 -32.59 13.22 -24.86
N GLU A 265 -32.74 13.92 -23.73
CA GLU A 265 -32.47 15.35 -23.61
C GLU A 265 -31.00 15.69 -23.90
N TYR A 266 -30.03 14.96 -23.32
CA TYR A 266 -28.61 15.24 -23.59
C TYR A 266 -28.14 14.73 -24.96
N ALA A 267 -28.70 13.63 -25.47
CA ALA A 267 -28.45 13.18 -26.85
C ALA A 267 -28.93 14.19 -27.91
N ALA A 268 -30.01 14.93 -27.62
CA ALA A 268 -30.47 16.04 -28.46
C ALA A 268 -29.65 17.33 -28.29
N LYS A 269 -28.94 17.51 -27.16
CA LYS A 269 -28.13 18.70 -26.86
C LYS A 269 -26.72 18.66 -27.46
N ASP A 270 -26.06 17.50 -27.49
CA ASP A 270 -24.68 17.36 -27.99
C ASP A 270 -24.51 16.05 -28.79
N PRO A 271 -24.13 16.11 -30.08
CA PRO A 271 -24.02 14.92 -30.94
C PRO A 271 -22.89 13.96 -30.54
N ARG A 272 -22.02 14.33 -29.59
CA ARG A 272 -21.04 13.41 -28.99
C ARG A 272 -21.67 12.48 -27.95
N VAL A 273 -22.88 12.77 -27.48
CA VAL A 273 -23.65 11.97 -26.53
C VAL A 273 -24.47 10.94 -27.30
N ARG A 274 -24.13 9.66 -27.13
CA ARG A 274 -24.79 8.52 -27.79
C ARG A 274 -25.46 7.65 -26.75
N VAL A 275 -26.73 7.34 -27.00
CA VAL A 275 -27.59 6.55 -26.10
C VAL A 275 -28.05 5.29 -26.81
N VAL A 276 -27.97 4.15 -26.13
CA VAL A 276 -28.67 2.91 -26.51
C VAL A 276 -29.44 2.40 -25.29
N ARG A 277 -30.75 2.20 -25.43
CA ARG A 277 -31.58 1.52 -24.44
C ARG A 277 -31.68 0.03 -24.77
N ARG A 278 -31.37 -0.80 -23.78
CA ARG A 278 -31.41 -2.26 -23.85
C ARG A 278 -32.86 -2.74 -23.65
N GLU A 279 -33.26 -3.80 -24.33
CA GLU A 279 -34.62 -4.37 -24.23
C GLU A 279 -34.93 -4.99 -22.86
N ARG A 280 -33.89 -5.39 -22.13
CA ARG A 280 -33.95 -6.11 -20.85
C ARG A 280 -32.72 -5.80 -20.02
N ASN A 281 -32.91 -5.63 -18.71
CA ASN A 281 -31.81 -5.54 -17.75
C ASN A 281 -30.88 -6.76 -17.93
N GLY A 282 -29.58 -6.49 -17.98
CA GLY A 282 -28.53 -7.49 -18.12
C GLY A 282 -27.40 -7.32 -17.11
N HIS A 283 -27.57 -6.41 -16.15
CA HIS A 283 -26.59 -5.90 -15.22
C HIS A 283 -25.38 -5.21 -15.87
N ILE A 284 -24.57 -4.56 -15.03
CA ILE A 284 -23.47 -3.68 -15.40
C ILE A 284 -22.52 -4.28 -16.45
N ALA A 285 -22.12 -5.55 -16.36
CA ALA A 285 -21.23 -6.18 -17.34
C ALA A 285 -21.84 -6.26 -18.76
N ARG A 286 -23.16 -6.33 -18.91
CA ARG A 286 -23.82 -6.30 -20.23
C ARG A 286 -24.09 -4.87 -20.69
N ALA A 287 -24.40 -3.95 -19.78
CA ALA A 287 -24.53 -2.53 -20.08
C ALA A 287 -23.20 -1.91 -20.57
N SER A 288 -22.10 -2.13 -19.85
CA SER A 288 -20.76 -1.64 -20.22
C SER A 288 -20.27 -2.23 -21.55
N ASN A 289 -20.64 -3.47 -21.90
CA ASN A 289 -20.41 -4.02 -23.23
C ASN A 289 -21.25 -3.32 -24.31
N THR A 290 -22.53 -3.02 -24.07
CA THR A 290 -23.36 -2.24 -25.00
C THR A 290 -22.81 -0.81 -25.20
N ALA A 291 -22.20 -0.20 -24.17
CA ALA A 291 -21.46 1.05 -24.33
C ALA A 291 -20.16 0.86 -25.15
N LEU A 292 -19.40 -0.22 -24.91
CA LEU A 292 -18.19 -0.59 -25.66
C LEU A 292 -18.47 -0.90 -27.14
N GLU A 293 -19.67 -1.35 -27.49
CA GLU A 293 -20.12 -1.54 -28.88
C GLU A 293 -20.31 -0.20 -29.60
N MET A 294 -20.76 0.86 -28.90
CA MET A 294 -20.83 2.22 -29.46
C MET A 294 -19.47 2.89 -29.62
N ALA A 295 -18.46 2.49 -28.83
CA ALA A 295 -17.19 3.19 -28.71
C ALA A 295 -16.40 3.30 -30.03
N THR A 296 -16.12 4.53 -30.46
CA THR A 296 -15.26 4.82 -31.63
C THR A 296 -13.87 5.35 -31.27
N GLY A 297 -13.66 5.87 -30.05
CA GLY A 297 -12.37 6.41 -29.61
C GLY A 297 -11.25 5.37 -29.55
N ALA A 298 -10.01 5.83 -29.67
CA ALA A 298 -8.81 5.00 -29.56
C ALA A 298 -8.60 4.43 -28.14
N TYR A 299 -9.14 5.11 -27.14
CA TYR A 299 -9.19 4.67 -25.74
C TYR A 299 -10.63 4.73 -25.22
N VAL A 300 -10.98 3.80 -24.32
CA VAL A 300 -12.20 3.87 -23.52
C VAL A 300 -11.88 4.43 -22.13
N ALA A 301 -12.80 5.20 -21.58
CA ALA A 301 -12.72 5.75 -20.22
C ALA A 301 -13.92 5.21 -19.42
N LEU A 302 -13.70 4.76 -18.18
CA LEU A 302 -14.76 4.18 -17.35
C LEU A 302 -15.34 5.21 -16.38
N LEU A 303 -16.67 5.26 -16.28
CA LEU A 303 -17.42 6.19 -15.43
C LEU A 303 -18.78 5.57 -15.04
N ASP A 304 -19.08 5.55 -13.75
CA ASP A 304 -20.37 5.10 -13.24
C ASP A 304 -21.45 6.21 -13.35
N HIS A 305 -22.71 5.82 -13.50
CA HIS A 305 -23.81 6.70 -13.91
C HIS A 305 -24.17 7.82 -12.93
N ASP A 306 -23.75 7.71 -11.68
CA ASP A 306 -23.96 8.69 -10.61
C ASP A 306 -22.68 9.42 -10.21
N ASP A 307 -21.53 9.14 -10.82
CA ASP A 307 -20.23 9.71 -10.48
C ASP A 307 -19.86 10.94 -11.32
N GLU A 308 -18.76 11.62 -10.98
CA GLU A 308 -18.34 12.86 -11.66
C GLU A 308 -16.85 12.84 -12.04
N LEU A 309 -16.55 13.23 -13.28
CA LEU A 309 -15.18 13.50 -13.74
C LEU A 309 -14.78 14.94 -13.40
N ARG A 310 -13.53 15.13 -12.95
CA ARG A 310 -12.97 16.49 -12.82
C ARG A 310 -12.83 17.15 -14.19
N PRO A 311 -13.03 18.47 -14.35
CA PRO A 311 -13.01 19.16 -15.65
C PRO A 311 -11.72 19.05 -16.49
N HIS A 312 -10.64 18.51 -15.93
CA HIS A 312 -9.35 18.29 -16.58
C HIS A 312 -8.97 16.81 -16.77
N ALA A 313 -9.85 15.88 -16.39
CA ALA A 313 -9.57 14.46 -16.34
C ALA A 313 -9.10 13.90 -17.70
N LEU A 314 -9.88 14.16 -18.76
CA LEU A 314 -9.51 13.70 -20.11
C LEU A 314 -8.30 14.46 -20.69
N LEU A 315 -8.02 15.68 -20.22
CA LEU A 315 -6.85 16.46 -20.65
C LEU A 315 -5.55 15.86 -20.11
N GLU A 316 -5.51 15.54 -18.82
CA GLU A 316 -4.33 14.92 -18.18
C GLU A 316 -4.03 13.54 -18.80
N MET A 317 -5.07 12.74 -19.05
CA MET A 317 -4.96 11.45 -19.76
C MET A 317 -4.47 11.63 -21.21
N ALA A 318 -5.02 12.60 -21.95
CA ALA A 318 -4.57 12.92 -23.31
C ALA A 318 -3.10 13.37 -23.35
N GLN A 319 -2.66 14.17 -22.36
CA GLN A 319 -1.27 14.64 -22.28
C GLN A 319 -0.30 13.50 -22.00
N ALA A 320 -0.65 12.55 -21.12
CA ALA A 320 0.16 11.36 -20.90
C ALA A 320 0.28 10.50 -22.18
N ILE A 321 -0.83 10.26 -22.89
CA ILE A 321 -0.86 9.49 -24.14
C ILE A 321 -0.18 10.24 -25.31
N ALA A 322 -0.20 11.57 -25.32
CA ALA A 322 0.50 12.37 -26.32
C ALA A 322 2.02 12.36 -26.11
N GLY A 323 2.47 12.37 -24.84
CA GLY A 323 3.89 12.22 -24.47
C GLY A 323 4.42 10.80 -24.65
N ASP A 324 3.58 9.79 -24.41
CA ASP A 324 3.90 8.37 -24.62
C ASP A 324 2.72 7.62 -25.30
N PRO A 325 2.69 7.58 -26.65
CA PRO A 325 1.63 6.87 -27.38
C PRO A 325 1.63 5.33 -27.20
N ALA A 326 2.66 4.75 -26.57
CA ALA A 326 2.72 3.32 -26.30
C ALA A 326 1.85 2.91 -25.11
N LEU A 327 1.45 3.85 -24.24
CA LEU A 327 0.59 3.58 -23.08
C LEU A 327 -0.73 2.92 -23.48
N ASP A 328 -1.05 1.79 -22.84
CA ASP A 328 -2.25 0.99 -23.09
C ASP A 328 -3.28 1.06 -21.96
N LEU A 329 -2.84 1.35 -20.73
CA LEU A 329 -3.68 1.52 -19.55
C LEU A 329 -3.18 2.70 -18.72
N LEU A 330 -4.08 3.60 -18.34
CA LEU A 330 -3.82 4.69 -17.44
C LEU A 330 -4.86 4.71 -16.31
N TYR A 331 -4.47 5.14 -15.12
CA TYR A 331 -5.38 5.30 -13.99
C TYR A 331 -5.04 6.53 -13.14
N SER A 332 -6.05 7.14 -12.52
CA SER A 332 -5.89 8.33 -11.66
C SER A 332 -6.05 8.03 -10.17
N ASP A 333 -5.67 8.98 -9.31
CA ASP A 333 -6.22 9.05 -7.96
C ASP A 333 -7.73 9.37 -8.01
N GLU A 334 -8.43 9.07 -6.92
CA GLU A 334 -9.88 9.26 -6.74
C GLU A 334 -10.16 9.83 -5.33
N ASP A 335 -11.33 10.46 -5.16
CA ASP A 335 -11.91 10.74 -3.84
C ASP A 335 -13.43 10.55 -3.87
N LYS A 336 -14.11 10.87 -2.75
CA LYS A 336 -15.56 10.72 -2.62
C LYS A 336 -16.28 12.07 -2.52
N LEU A 337 -17.45 12.14 -3.15
CA LEU A 337 -18.42 13.22 -2.97
C LEU A 337 -19.58 12.76 -2.12
N ASP A 338 -19.96 13.56 -1.12
CA ASP A 338 -21.20 13.36 -0.37
C ASP A 338 -22.43 13.98 -1.09
N GLY A 339 -23.59 13.95 -0.43
CA GLY A 339 -24.83 14.52 -0.97
C GLY A 339 -24.80 16.04 -1.16
N ASP A 340 -24.00 16.76 -0.37
CA ASP A 340 -23.80 18.21 -0.43
C ASP A 340 -22.65 18.60 -1.37
N GLY A 341 -22.02 17.62 -2.03
CA GLY A 341 -20.91 17.80 -2.96
C GLY A 341 -19.59 18.17 -2.29
N GLN A 342 -19.41 17.88 -0.99
CA GLN A 342 -18.11 18.03 -0.34
C GLN A 342 -17.22 16.81 -0.62
N ARG A 343 -15.93 17.09 -0.79
CA ARG A 343 -14.90 16.10 -1.15
C ARG A 343 -14.22 15.52 0.08
N PHE A 344 -14.16 14.20 0.19
CA PHE A 344 -13.59 13.49 1.35
C PHE A 344 -12.98 12.12 0.97
N ASP A 345 -12.28 11.50 1.93
CA ASP A 345 -11.70 10.14 1.81
C ASP A 345 -10.94 9.85 0.49
N PRO A 346 -9.87 10.62 0.18
CA PRO A 346 -9.10 10.48 -1.04
C PRO A 346 -8.27 9.19 -1.04
N TYR A 347 -8.30 8.43 -2.13
CA TYR A 347 -7.33 7.37 -2.35
C TYR A 347 -6.20 7.84 -3.27
N PHE A 348 -5.16 8.38 -2.64
CA PHE A 348 -3.85 8.60 -3.26
C PHE A 348 -3.11 7.26 -3.47
N LYS A 349 -3.17 6.72 -4.70
CA LYS A 349 -2.71 5.39 -5.11
C LYS A 349 -1.19 5.35 -5.34
N PRO A 350 -0.53 4.18 -5.26
CA PRO A 350 0.84 4.01 -5.74
C PRO A 350 0.88 3.90 -7.27
N ASP A 351 2.09 3.95 -7.84
CA ASP A 351 2.34 3.52 -9.21
C ASP A 351 2.12 2.01 -9.38
N TRP A 352 2.23 1.50 -10.61
CA TRP A 352 1.81 0.15 -10.96
C TRP A 352 2.43 -0.95 -10.09
N ASP A 353 1.56 -1.66 -9.37
CA ASP A 353 1.89 -2.89 -8.66
C ASP A 353 0.89 -4.02 -8.94
N PRO A 354 1.30 -5.06 -9.70
CA PRO A 354 0.45 -6.22 -9.98
C PRO A 354 0.30 -7.15 -8.77
N ASP A 355 1.00 -6.94 -7.66
CA ASP A 355 0.76 -7.68 -6.42
C ASP A 355 -0.34 -7.03 -5.58
N LEU A 356 -0.30 -5.70 -5.35
CA LEU A 356 -1.43 -4.95 -4.78
C LEU A 356 -2.71 -5.14 -5.62
N LEU A 357 -2.63 -5.15 -6.95
CA LEU A 357 -3.82 -5.42 -7.80
C LEU A 357 -4.43 -6.81 -7.54
N ARG A 358 -3.62 -7.83 -7.20
CA ARG A 358 -4.16 -9.16 -6.85
C ARG A 358 -4.75 -9.19 -5.45
N SER A 359 -4.42 -8.23 -4.60
CA SER A 359 -4.97 -8.11 -3.25
C SER A 359 -6.14 -7.15 -3.11
N GLN A 360 -6.31 -6.17 -4.01
CA GLN A 360 -7.46 -5.26 -4.05
C GLN A 360 -7.58 -4.56 -5.42
N ASN A 361 -8.79 -4.16 -5.81
CA ASN A 361 -9.04 -3.38 -7.03
C ASN A 361 -8.61 -1.91 -6.86
N TYR A 362 -7.33 -1.64 -6.60
CA TYR A 362 -6.86 -0.27 -6.32
C TYR A 362 -6.84 0.65 -7.53
N VAL A 363 -6.88 0.08 -8.75
CA VAL A 363 -6.86 0.83 -10.01
C VAL A 363 -8.19 1.57 -10.18
N CYS A 364 -9.31 0.87 -10.04
CA CYS A 364 -10.66 1.46 -9.95
C CYS A 364 -10.93 2.51 -11.05
N HIS A 365 -11.48 3.67 -10.70
CA HIS A 365 -11.75 4.78 -11.60
C HIS A 365 -10.88 6.01 -11.26
N LEU A 366 -10.59 6.95 -12.17
CA LEU A 366 -10.81 6.89 -13.62
C LEU A 366 -9.79 5.95 -14.25
N SER A 367 -10.26 4.86 -14.86
CA SER A 367 -9.45 3.99 -15.72
C SER A 367 -9.63 4.37 -17.20
N VAL A 368 -8.52 4.51 -17.91
CA VAL A 368 -8.47 4.75 -19.36
C VAL A 368 -7.68 3.63 -20.02
N ILE A 369 -8.31 2.85 -20.89
CA ILE A 369 -7.72 1.63 -21.48
C ILE A 369 -7.84 1.69 -23.01
N ARG A 370 -6.81 1.29 -23.75
CA ARG A 370 -6.86 1.28 -25.22
C ARG A 370 -8.02 0.40 -25.72
N THR A 371 -8.89 0.94 -26.57
CA THR A 371 -10.14 0.28 -27.00
C THR A 371 -9.88 -1.08 -27.66
N SER A 372 -8.79 -1.20 -28.42
CA SER A 372 -8.37 -2.47 -29.04
C SER A 372 -7.93 -3.52 -28.03
N LEU A 373 -7.35 -3.14 -26.89
CA LEU A 373 -6.97 -4.07 -25.82
C LEU A 373 -8.22 -4.62 -25.13
N VAL A 374 -9.15 -3.73 -24.74
CA VAL A 374 -10.43 -4.11 -24.11
C VAL A 374 -11.22 -5.08 -25.01
N ARG A 375 -11.30 -4.78 -26.31
CA ARG A 375 -11.91 -5.70 -27.30
C ARG A 375 -11.13 -7.02 -27.44
N ALA A 376 -9.80 -6.99 -27.46
CA ALA A 376 -8.97 -8.19 -27.58
C ALA A 376 -9.05 -9.14 -26.36
N VAL A 377 -9.35 -8.62 -25.16
CA VAL A 377 -9.60 -9.45 -23.95
C VAL A 377 -11.07 -9.86 -23.77
N GLY A 378 -11.96 -9.49 -24.71
CA GLY A 378 -13.36 -9.88 -24.72
C GLY A 378 -14.31 -8.98 -23.92
N GLY A 379 -13.94 -7.73 -23.64
CA GLY A 379 -14.79 -6.76 -22.94
C GLY A 379 -15.03 -7.12 -21.47
N PHE A 380 -16.22 -6.78 -20.96
CA PHE A 380 -16.66 -7.09 -19.59
C PHE A 380 -17.29 -8.48 -19.54
N ARG A 381 -17.06 -9.26 -18.47
CA ARG A 381 -17.59 -10.63 -18.37
C ARG A 381 -18.84 -10.70 -17.51
N PRO A 382 -20.00 -11.13 -18.04
CA PRO A 382 -21.19 -11.41 -17.22
C PRO A 382 -20.89 -12.47 -16.16
N GLY A 383 -21.51 -12.32 -14.99
CA GLY A 383 -21.22 -13.10 -13.78
C GLY A 383 -20.21 -12.43 -12.85
N PHE A 384 -19.46 -11.43 -13.32
CA PHE A 384 -18.50 -10.63 -12.53
C PHE A 384 -19.05 -9.28 -12.08
N GLU A 385 -20.38 -9.14 -12.03
CA GLU A 385 -21.03 -7.93 -11.53
C GLU A 385 -20.52 -7.57 -10.12
N GLY A 386 -20.27 -6.28 -9.88
CA GLY A 386 -19.62 -5.78 -8.65
C GLY A 386 -18.10 -5.92 -8.64
N SER A 387 -17.50 -6.57 -9.64
CA SER A 387 -16.04 -6.69 -9.81
C SER A 387 -15.58 -6.71 -11.29
N GLN A 388 -16.44 -6.25 -12.20
CA GLN A 388 -16.25 -6.35 -13.65
C GLN A 388 -15.00 -5.60 -14.13
N ASP A 389 -14.68 -4.47 -13.49
CA ASP A 389 -13.52 -3.64 -13.84
C ASP A 389 -12.23 -4.22 -13.27
N HIS A 390 -12.30 -4.89 -12.11
CA HIS A 390 -11.16 -5.63 -11.56
C HIS A 390 -10.80 -6.80 -12.47
N ASP A 391 -11.79 -7.58 -12.91
CA ASP A 391 -11.62 -8.65 -13.89
C ASP A 391 -11.09 -8.12 -15.24
N LEU A 392 -11.56 -6.96 -15.71
CA LEU A 392 -11.07 -6.34 -16.94
C LEU A 392 -9.61 -5.88 -16.80
N VAL A 393 -9.28 -5.12 -15.75
CA VAL A 393 -7.91 -4.63 -15.51
C VAL A 393 -6.94 -5.79 -15.30
N LEU A 394 -7.34 -6.84 -14.57
CA LEU A 394 -6.57 -8.08 -14.46
C LEU A 394 -6.31 -8.67 -15.86
N ARG A 395 -7.34 -8.95 -16.66
CA ARG A 395 -7.17 -9.51 -18.02
C ARG A 395 -6.37 -8.62 -18.98
N CYS A 396 -6.49 -7.30 -18.88
CA CYS A 396 -5.68 -6.35 -19.63
C CYS A 396 -4.20 -6.43 -19.22
N SER A 397 -3.90 -6.55 -17.92
CA SER A 397 -2.55 -6.67 -17.38
C SER A 397 -1.80 -7.94 -17.84
N GLU A 398 -2.53 -8.97 -18.26
CA GLU A 398 -1.97 -10.22 -18.80
C GLU A 398 -1.37 -10.06 -20.21
N ARG A 399 -1.60 -8.91 -20.88
CA ARG A 399 -1.24 -8.68 -22.28
C ARG A 399 -0.44 -7.42 -22.57
N ILE A 400 -0.05 -6.68 -21.53
CA ILE A 400 0.69 -5.42 -21.66
C ILE A 400 1.98 -5.47 -20.87
N ASP A 401 3.02 -4.83 -21.42
CA ASP A 401 4.24 -4.56 -20.67
C ASP A 401 3.92 -3.60 -19.52
N PRO A 402 4.36 -3.85 -18.27
CA PRO A 402 4.18 -2.92 -17.15
C PRO A 402 4.63 -1.48 -17.42
N ALA A 403 5.61 -1.24 -18.30
CA ALA A 403 6.03 0.11 -18.70
C ALA A 403 4.97 0.86 -19.53
N ARG A 404 4.02 0.15 -20.15
CA ARG A 404 2.88 0.70 -20.92
C ARG A 404 1.67 0.99 -20.03
N ILE A 405 1.84 0.91 -18.70
CA ILE A 405 0.85 1.30 -17.70
C ILE A 405 1.30 2.61 -17.05
N ARG A 406 0.39 3.58 -16.90
CA ARG A 406 0.71 4.87 -16.26
C ARG A 406 -0.28 5.26 -15.17
N HIS A 407 0.25 5.50 -13.99
CA HIS A 407 -0.45 6.21 -12.94
C HIS A 407 -0.38 7.74 -13.18
N ILE A 408 -1.50 8.43 -12.99
CA ILE A 408 -1.62 9.88 -12.99
C ILE A 408 -1.99 10.32 -11.56
N PRO A 409 -1.03 10.79 -10.74
CA PRO A 409 -1.25 11.08 -9.31
C PRO A 409 -1.99 12.41 -9.09
N LYS A 410 -3.20 12.51 -9.64
CA LYS A 410 -4.14 13.62 -9.50
C LYS A 410 -5.51 13.03 -9.27
N VAL A 411 -6.31 13.64 -8.40
CA VAL A 411 -7.71 13.23 -8.21
C VAL A 411 -8.50 13.69 -9.43
N LEU A 412 -8.79 12.77 -10.34
CA LEU A 412 -9.51 13.04 -11.59
C LEU A 412 -10.95 12.48 -11.60
N TYR A 413 -11.29 11.68 -10.59
CA TYR A 413 -12.57 10.99 -10.43
C TYR A 413 -13.17 11.23 -9.06
N HIS A 414 -14.50 11.31 -9.00
CA HIS A 414 -15.29 11.47 -7.78
C HIS A 414 -16.34 10.36 -7.66
N TRP A 415 -16.19 9.49 -6.67
CA TRP A 415 -17.16 8.43 -6.36
C TRP A 415 -18.25 8.94 -5.42
N ARG A 416 -19.54 8.75 -5.73
CA ARG A 416 -20.64 9.28 -4.93
C ARG A 416 -20.99 8.40 -3.73
N ALA A 417 -20.75 8.93 -2.54
CA ALA A 417 -21.05 8.28 -1.27
C ALA A 417 -22.43 8.72 -0.73
N ILE A 418 -23.50 8.11 -1.25
CA ILE A 418 -24.90 8.37 -0.82
C ILE A 418 -25.65 7.10 -0.44
N GLU A 419 -26.71 7.27 0.37
CA GLU A 419 -27.65 6.19 0.67
C GLU A 419 -28.36 5.73 -0.61
N GLY A 420 -28.40 4.41 -0.84
CA GLY A 420 -28.91 3.81 -2.07
C GLY A 420 -27.86 3.49 -3.14
N SER A 421 -26.65 4.06 -3.06
CA SER A 421 -25.51 3.57 -3.86
C SER A 421 -25.13 2.15 -3.41
N THR A 422 -24.45 1.39 -4.28
CA THR A 422 -24.22 -0.08 -4.20
C THR A 422 -23.56 -0.56 -2.89
N ALA A 423 -22.99 0.35 -2.10
CA ALA A 423 -22.27 0.08 -0.85
C ALA A 423 -23.14 -0.29 0.37
N LEU A 424 -24.46 -0.51 0.26
CA LEU A 424 -25.34 -0.70 1.44
C LEU A 424 -26.19 -1.98 1.49
N THR A 425 -26.62 -2.57 0.37
CA THR A 425 -27.39 -3.83 0.40
C THR A 425 -26.46 -5.03 0.66
N ARG A 426 -26.81 -5.88 1.63
CA ARG A 426 -25.98 -7.04 2.03
C ARG A 426 -25.78 -8.01 0.87
N ASP A 427 -26.88 -8.38 0.22
CA ASP A 427 -26.88 -9.32 -0.90
C ASP A 427 -25.99 -8.85 -2.07
N ALA A 428 -25.81 -7.53 -2.24
CA ALA A 428 -24.91 -6.97 -3.25
C ALA A 428 -23.42 -7.08 -2.86
N LYS A 429 -23.10 -6.96 -1.58
CA LYS A 429 -21.73 -7.17 -1.07
C LYS A 429 -21.33 -8.63 -1.21
N ASP A 430 -22.24 -9.54 -0.86
CA ASP A 430 -21.99 -10.98 -0.84
C ASP A 430 -21.70 -11.52 -2.27
N TYR A 431 -22.39 -11.03 -3.33
CA TYR A 431 -22.04 -11.43 -4.70
C TYR A 431 -20.78 -10.71 -5.22
N ALA A 432 -20.58 -9.43 -4.90
CA ALA A 432 -19.43 -8.65 -5.40
C ALA A 432 -18.10 -9.17 -4.85
N ALA A 433 -18.06 -9.54 -3.57
CA ALA A 433 -16.90 -10.19 -2.94
C ALA A 433 -16.56 -11.53 -3.64
N ALA A 434 -17.55 -12.41 -3.80
CA ALA A 434 -17.39 -13.69 -4.49
C ALA A 434 -16.99 -13.53 -5.98
N ALA A 435 -17.43 -12.45 -6.66
CA ALA A 435 -17.00 -12.12 -8.00
C ALA A 435 -15.52 -11.68 -8.05
N GLY A 436 -15.07 -10.86 -7.10
CA GLY A 436 -13.69 -10.36 -7.02
C GLY A 436 -12.67 -11.44 -6.67
N VAL A 437 -12.95 -12.28 -5.68
CA VAL A 437 -12.11 -13.46 -5.35
C VAL A 437 -11.94 -14.35 -6.59
N ARG A 438 -13.04 -14.58 -7.33
CA ARG A 438 -13.01 -15.38 -8.56
C ARG A 438 -12.27 -14.69 -9.71
N ALA A 439 -12.31 -13.36 -9.81
CA ALA A 439 -11.55 -12.60 -10.80
C ALA A 439 -10.04 -12.78 -10.60
N VAL A 440 -9.58 -12.64 -9.34
CA VAL A 440 -8.18 -12.90 -8.97
C VAL A 440 -7.82 -14.38 -9.17
N ASP A 441 -8.62 -15.34 -8.70
CA ASP A 441 -8.29 -16.76 -8.83
C ASP A 441 -8.25 -17.22 -10.29
N GLU A 442 -9.13 -16.71 -11.16
CA GLU A 442 -9.05 -17.00 -12.60
C GLU A 442 -7.84 -16.34 -13.28
N HIS A 443 -7.42 -15.14 -12.86
CA HIS A 443 -6.14 -14.55 -13.29
C HIS A 443 -4.95 -15.42 -12.86
N LEU A 444 -4.93 -15.89 -11.61
CA LEU A 444 -3.90 -16.79 -11.09
C LEU A 444 -3.86 -18.12 -11.85
N ARG A 445 -5.02 -18.72 -12.17
CA ARG A 445 -5.08 -19.95 -13.00
C ARG A 445 -4.49 -19.75 -14.40
N ARG A 446 -4.62 -18.55 -14.99
CA ARG A 446 -4.06 -18.24 -16.32
C ARG A 446 -2.55 -17.96 -16.28
N CYS A 447 -2.06 -17.24 -15.27
CA CYS A 447 -0.71 -16.68 -15.27
C CYS A 447 0.26 -17.32 -14.26
N HIS A 448 -0.26 -17.91 -13.18
CA HIS A 448 0.51 -18.43 -12.04
C HIS A 448 -0.05 -19.79 -11.57
N PRO A 449 0.01 -20.86 -12.40
CA PRO A 449 -0.59 -22.14 -12.06
C PRO A 449 -0.13 -22.68 -10.70
N GLY A 450 -1.10 -22.93 -9.82
CA GLY A 450 -0.85 -23.38 -8.44
C GLY A 450 -1.15 -22.31 -7.38
N ALA A 451 -1.01 -21.02 -7.70
CA ALA A 451 -1.43 -19.95 -6.80
C ALA A 451 -2.97 -19.89 -6.65
N ARG A 452 -3.46 -19.40 -5.51
CA ARG A 452 -4.90 -19.25 -5.21
C ARG A 452 -5.23 -17.94 -4.50
N ALA A 453 -6.43 -17.42 -4.72
CA ALA A 453 -6.97 -16.27 -3.98
C ALA A 453 -7.82 -16.73 -2.78
N GLU A 454 -7.59 -16.13 -1.62
CA GLU A 454 -8.39 -16.25 -0.40
C GLU A 454 -9.03 -14.90 -0.07
N GLU A 455 -10.30 -14.88 0.33
CA GLU A 455 -10.95 -13.66 0.82
C GLU A 455 -10.54 -13.35 2.26
N LEU A 456 -10.27 -12.07 2.54
CA LEU A 456 -10.01 -11.56 3.88
C LEU A 456 -11.27 -10.91 4.44
N SER A 457 -11.43 -10.93 5.77
CA SER A 457 -12.61 -10.44 6.51
C SER A 457 -12.95 -8.94 6.32
N HIS A 458 -12.14 -8.21 5.55
CA HIS A 458 -12.31 -6.82 5.19
C HIS A 458 -12.44 -6.60 3.66
N GLY A 459 -12.82 -7.63 2.88
CA GLY A 459 -13.13 -7.51 1.45
C GLY A 459 -11.91 -7.32 0.53
N HIS A 460 -10.71 -7.64 1.03
CA HIS A 460 -9.47 -7.70 0.25
C HIS A 460 -9.08 -9.18 0.06
N TYR A 461 -8.01 -9.45 -0.69
CA TYR A 461 -7.58 -10.81 -1.02
C TYR A 461 -6.14 -11.10 -0.56
N ARG A 462 -5.89 -12.30 -0.02
CA ARG A 462 -4.55 -12.89 0.12
C ARG A 462 -4.32 -13.83 -1.06
N VAL A 463 -3.17 -13.72 -1.71
CA VAL A 463 -2.74 -14.74 -2.69
C VAL A 463 -1.83 -15.74 -2.00
N ARG A 464 -2.27 -16.99 -1.89
CA ARG A 464 -1.41 -18.11 -1.52
C ARG A 464 -0.57 -18.51 -2.72
N TRP A 465 0.75 -18.42 -2.58
CA TRP A 465 1.71 -18.86 -3.60
C TRP A 465 2.19 -20.28 -3.27
N PRO A 466 2.33 -21.17 -4.27
CA PRO A 466 2.86 -22.50 -4.02
C PRO A 466 4.37 -22.44 -3.76
N LEU A 467 4.85 -23.22 -2.80
CA LEU A 467 6.26 -23.58 -2.73
C LEU A 467 6.58 -24.62 -3.83
N PRO A 468 7.84 -24.71 -4.29
CA PRO A 468 8.28 -25.83 -5.14
C PRO A 468 8.14 -27.17 -4.39
N GLU A 469 7.97 -28.27 -5.12
CA GLU A 469 7.79 -29.62 -4.56
C GLU A 469 8.93 -30.02 -3.61
N ALA A 470 10.17 -29.73 -4.01
CA ALA A 470 11.31 -29.65 -3.10
C ALA A 470 11.43 -28.22 -2.57
N ALA A 471 10.97 -27.98 -1.35
CA ALA A 471 11.12 -26.70 -0.66
C ALA A 471 12.62 -26.33 -0.56
N PRO A 472 13.06 -25.16 -1.07
CA PRO A 472 14.48 -24.82 -1.09
C PRO A 472 15.04 -24.49 0.30
N LYS A 473 16.16 -25.12 0.67
CA LYS A 473 16.90 -24.83 1.90
C LYS A 473 17.07 -23.32 2.14
N VAL A 474 16.63 -22.85 3.30
CA VAL A 474 16.86 -21.50 3.80
C VAL A 474 18.04 -21.48 4.77
N SER A 475 18.99 -20.57 4.56
CA SER A 475 19.98 -20.23 5.59
C SER A 475 19.56 -18.93 6.29
N LEU A 476 19.10 -19.04 7.53
CA LEU A 476 18.77 -17.88 8.38
C LEU A 476 20.06 -17.37 9.04
N LEU A 477 20.55 -16.22 8.59
CA LEU A 477 21.76 -15.57 9.08
C LEU A 477 21.39 -14.68 10.27
N VAL A 478 21.94 -14.98 11.45
CA VAL A 478 21.65 -14.27 12.71
C VAL A 478 22.93 -13.68 13.32
N PRO A 479 23.33 -12.46 12.93
CA PRO A 479 24.40 -11.72 13.58
C PRO A 479 24.06 -11.47 15.06
N THR A 480 25.01 -11.75 15.97
CA THR A 480 24.81 -11.58 17.41
C THR A 480 26.08 -11.10 18.11
N ARG A 481 25.90 -10.40 19.22
CA ARG A 481 26.95 -10.09 20.19
C ARG A 481 26.33 -9.94 21.57
N ASP A 482 26.85 -10.71 22.53
CA ASP A 482 26.38 -10.71 23.92
C ASP A 482 24.85 -10.99 24.01
N ARG A 483 24.18 -10.59 25.11
CA ARG A 483 22.71 -10.62 25.27
C ARG A 483 22.07 -11.99 25.02
N ALA A 484 22.57 -13.00 25.74
CA ALA A 484 22.13 -14.39 25.63
C ALA A 484 20.59 -14.58 25.66
N ASN A 485 19.87 -13.73 26.41
CA ASN A 485 18.42 -13.76 26.51
C ASN A 485 17.70 -13.38 25.21
N LEU A 486 18.21 -12.40 24.44
CA LEU A 486 17.61 -11.98 23.17
C LEU A 486 17.80 -13.08 22.13
N LEU A 487 19.05 -13.54 21.96
CA LEU A 487 19.39 -14.63 21.06
C LEU A 487 18.60 -15.91 21.38
N ARG A 488 18.35 -16.20 22.66
CA ARG A 488 17.53 -17.36 23.08
C ARG A 488 16.07 -17.17 22.69
N THR A 489 15.47 -16.00 22.93
CA THR A 489 14.09 -15.71 22.45
C THR A 489 13.97 -15.85 20.93
N CYS A 490 14.93 -15.30 20.18
CA CYS A 490 14.98 -15.42 18.72
C CYS A 490 15.05 -16.90 18.28
N VAL A 491 16.11 -17.62 18.66
CA VAL A 491 16.36 -18.98 18.17
C VAL A 491 15.29 -19.98 18.65
N GLU A 492 14.85 -19.92 19.92
CA GLU A 492 13.78 -20.82 20.38
C GLU A 492 12.45 -20.52 19.67
N SER A 493 12.07 -19.25 19.47
CA SER A 493 10.82 -18.92 18.76
C SER A 493 10.81 -19.40 17.30
N ILE A 494 11.97 -19.37 16.63
CA ILE A 494 12.14 -19.95 15.29
C ILE A 494 11.85 -21.47 15.33
N PHE A 495 12.47 -22.22 16.25
CA PHE A 495 12.29 -23.68 16.31
C PHE A 495 10.91 -24.13 16.84
N GLU A 496 10.27 -23.38 17.74
CA GLU A 496 8.97 -23.74 18.31
C GLU A 496 7.79 -23.48 17.36
N ARG A 497 7.92 -22.50 16.46
CA ARG A 497 6.79 -21.95 15.69
C ARG A 497 6.88 -22.13 14.18
N THR A 498 8.07 -22.09 13.60
CA THR A 498 8.25 -22.16 12.13
C THR A 498 7.82 -23.53 11.59
N ASP A 499 6.90 -23.54 10.61
CA ASP A 499 6.46 -24.79 9.95
C ASP A 499 7.27 -25.16 8.68
N TYR A 500 8.17 -24.29 8.23
CA TYR A 500 9.00 -24.50 7.05
C TYR A 500 9.94 -25.72 7.21
N PRO A 501 9.96 -26.68 6.28
CA PRO A 501 10.63 -27.96 6.49
C PRO A 501 12.16 -27.85 6.49
N ASP A 502 12.75 -27.11 5.55
CA ASP A 502 14.19 -27.11 5.27
C ASP A 502 14.83 -25.73 5.53
N PHE A 503 15.31 -25.54 6.76
CA PHE A 503 16.10 -24.35 7.14
C PHE A 503 17.22 -24.71 8.12
N GLU A 504 18.33 -23.99 8.05
CA GLU A 504 19.36 -23.91 9.08
C GLU A 504 19.37 -22.51 9.73
N VAL A 505 19.78 -22.43 10.99
CA VAL A 505 20.08 -21.16 11.68
C VAL A 505 21.59 -21.02 11.80
N VAL A 506 22.15 -20.05 11.09
CA VAL A 506 23.57 -19.70 11.10
C VAL A 506 23.74 -18.51 12.04
N VAL A 507 24.12 -18.78 13.29
CA VAL A 507 24.37 -17.73 14.29
C VAL A 507 25.80 -17.24 14.11
N ILE A 508 25.97 -15.93 13.88
CA ILE A 508 27.30 -15.34 13.66
C ILE A 508 27.65 -14.45 14.85
N ASP A 509 28.48 -15.00 15.72
CA ASP A 509 29.01 -14.30 16.88
C ASP A 509 30.09 -13.30 16.47
N ASN A 510 29.85 -12.03 16.78
CA ASN A 510 30.81 -10.95 16.62
C ASN A 510 31.43 -10.57 17.98
N GLN A 511 32.32 -11.42 18.49
CA GLN A 511 33.13 -11.19 19.69
C GLN A 511 32.30 -11.01 20.98
N SER A 512 31.34 -11.90 21.24
CA SER A 512 30.67 -11.97 22.54
C SER A 512 31.66 -12.23 23.68
N SER A 513 31.36 -11.66 24.84
CA SER A 513 32.20 -11.62 26.04
C SER A 513 31.43 -11.95 27.33
N GLU A 514 30.10 -11.76 27.36
CA GLU A 514 29.22 -12.19 28.45
C GLU A 514 29.29 -13.73 28.64
N PRO A 515 29.56 -14.25 29.85
CA PRO A 515 29.66 -15.70 30.11
C PRO A 515 28.41 -16.49 29.66
N ASP A 516 27.22 -15.95 29.91
CA ASP A 516 25.93 -16.54 29.53
C ASP A 516 25.77 -16.64 28.00
N ALA A 517 26.31 -15.66 27.26
CA ALA A 517 26.28 -15.66 25.79
C ALA A 517 27.27 -16.69 25.23
N LEU A 518 28.49 -16.75 25.80
CA LEU A 518 29.47 -17.77 25.43
C LEU A 518 28.97 -19.19 25.76
N GLN A 519 28.29 -19.38 26.90
CA GLN A 519 27.62 -20.64 27.23
C GLN A 519 26.52 -20.98 26.23
N TYR A 520 25.60 -20.05 25.93
CA TYR A 520 24.49 -20.36 25.01
C TYR A 520 24.97 -20.62 23.59
N LEU A 521 25.98 -19.89 23.10
CA LEU A 521 26.63 -20.21 21.82
C LEU A 521 27.23 -21.64 21.83
N ALA A 522 27.83 -22.08 22.94
CA ALA A 522 28.30 -23.45 23.08
C ALA A 522 27.18 -24.50 23.28
N GLU A 523 25.96 -24.11 23.66
CA GLU A 523 24.75 -24.96 23.63
C GLU A 523 24.22 -25.07 22.19
N LEU A 524 24.16 -23.96 21.47
CA LEU A 524 23.66 -23.86 20.09
C LEU A 524 24.50 -24.63 19.08
N ASP A 525 25.82 -24.62 19.18
CA ASP A 525 26.71 -25.35 18.26
C ASP A 525 26.59 -26.89 18.35
N ARG A 526 25.83 -27.39 19.32
CA ARG A 526 25.49 -28.82 19.49
C ARG A 526 24.03 -29.14 19.10
N ARG A 527 23.26 -28.16 18.64
CA ARG A 527 21.84 -28.31 18.27
C ARG A 527 21.73 -28.66 16.79
N ASP A 528 20.85 -29.61 16.48
CA ASP A 528 20.52 -29.94 15.09
C ASP A 528 20.01 -28.69 14.34
N ARG A 529 20.38 -28.57 13.06
CA ARG A 529 20.08 -27.44 12.17
C ARG A 529 20.58 -26.07 12.65
N VAL A 530 21.50 -26.00 13.63
CA VAL A 530 22.20 -24.76 14.02
C VAL A 530 23.70 -24.88 13.74
N ARG A 531 24.33 -23.77 13.37
CA ARG A 531 25.78 -23.63 13.22
C ARG A 531 26.22 -22.32 13.85
N VAL A 532 27.24 -22.34 14.70
CA VAL A 532 27.81 -21.11 15.28
C VAL A 532 29.10 -20.74 14.56
N LEU A 533 29.08 -19.59 13.88
CA LEU A 533 30.24 -19.01 13.22
C LEU A 533 30.83 -17.88 14.07
N ARG A 534 32.15 -17.70 14.02
CA ARG A 534 32.87 -16.62 14.72
C ARG A 534 33.36 -15.60 13.69
N PHE A 535 32.99 -14.34 13.84
CA PHE A 535 33.42 -13.22 13.01
C PHE A 535 34.27 -12.24 13.84
N ASP A 536 35.58 -12.49 13.88
CA ASP A 536 36.54 -11.72 14.68
C ASP A 536 37.05 -10.49 13.92
N ALA A 537 36.19 -9.48 13.81
CA ALA A 537 36.47 -8.17 13.22
C ALA A 537 35.55 -7.10 13.86
N PRO A 538 35.81 -5.80 13.66
CA PRO A 538 34.90 -4.75 14.11
C PRO A 538 33.47 -4.92 13.57
N PHE A 539 32.46 -4.54 14.37
CA PHE A 539 31.05 -4.70 13.98
C PHE A 539 30.72 -3.93 12.70
N ASN A 540 30.30 -4.66 11.67
CA ASN A 540 29.75 -4.15 10.43
C ASN A 540 28.67 -5.12 9.97
N TYR A 541 27.40 -4.73 10.06
CA TYR A 541 26.26 -5.60 9.79
C TYR A 541 26.29 -6.14 8.35
N SER A 542 26.70 -5.30 7.40
CA SER A 542 26.84 -5.66 5.99
C SER A 542 27.92 -6.72 5.78
N ALA A 543 29.13 -6.49 6.31
CA ALA A 543 30.25 -7.43 6.17
C ALA A 543 30.00 -8.77 6.88
N ILE A 544 29.38 -8.76 8.07
CA ILE A 544 29.01 -9.99 8.81
C ILE A 544 28.08 -10.85 7.97
N ASN A 545 27.02 -10.27 7.40
CA ASN A 545 26.03 -10.99 6.59
C ASN A 545 26.60 -11.43 5.23
N ASN A 546 27.40 -10.59 4.56
CA ASN A 546 28.08 -10.94 3.31
C ASN A 546 29.00 -12.15 3.50
N TRP A 547 29.83 -12.12 4.54
CA TRP A 547 30.71 -13.24 4.88
C TRP A 547 29.90 -14.50 5.21
N ALA A 548 28.87 -14.38 6.05
CA ALA A 548 28.02 -15.50 6.47
C ALA A 548 27.26 -16.15 5.31
N ALA A 549 26.78 -15.37 4.34
CA ALA A 549 26.17 -15.87 3.11
C ALA A 549 27.12 -16.76 2.29
N GLY A 550 28.43 -16.51 2.36
CA GLY A 550 29.49 -17.33 1.78
C GLY A 550 29.85 -18.59 2.60
N GLN A 551 29.39 -18.72 3.85
CA GLN A 551 29.63 -19.88 4.72
C GLN A 551 28.47 -20.90 4.73
N CYS A 552 27.43 -20.70 3.91
CA CYS A 552 26.26 -21.56 3.83
C CYS A 552 25.88 -21.86 2.37
N ASP A 553 25.01 -22.84 2.17
CA ASP A 553 24.63 -23.40 0.86
C ASP A 553 23.12 -23.25 0.55
N GLY A 554 22.33 -22.67 1.46
CA GLY A 554 20.90 -22.43 1.25
C GLY A 554 20.63 -21.62 -0.02
N ALA A 555 19.69 -22.09 -0.85
CA ALA A 555 19.28 -21.42 -2.08
C ALA A 555 18.51 -20.12 -1.81
N VAL A 556 17.98 -19.99 -0.59
CA VAL A 556 17.37 -18.77 -0.06
C VAL A 556 18.12 -18.35 1.20
N LEU A 557 18.37 -17.05 1.33
CA LEU A 557 18.98 -16.42 2.50
C LEU A 557 17.90 -15.66 3.25
N GLY A 558 17.91 -15.75 4.58
CA GLY A 558 17.16 -14.85 5.46
C GLY A 558 18.14 -14.01 6.27
N LEU A 559 18.09 -12.70 6.15
CA LEU A 559 18.75 -11.77 7.07
C LEU A 559 17.81 -11.55 8.25
N VAL A 560 18.26 -11.86 9.47
CA VAL A 560 17.42 -11.91 10.67
C VAL A 560 18.20 -11.36 11.87
N ASN A 561 17.64 -10.40 12.61
CA ASN A 561 18.30 -9.90 13.82
C ASN A 561 18.19 -10.89 15.00
N ASN A 562 19.14 -10.84 15.94
CA ASN A 562 19.14 -11.71 17.13
C ASN A 562 18.06 -11.36 18.18
N ASP A 563 17.27 -10.31 17.96
CA ASP A 563 16.21 -9.80 18.85
C ASP A 563 14.81 -9.81 18.21
N ILE A 564 14.60 -10.61 17.15
CA ILE A 564 13.24 -10.96 16.67
C ILE A 564 12.55 -12.01 17.56
N GLU A 565 11.23 -12.13 17.45
CA GLU A 565 10.44 -13.23 17.99
C GLU A 565 9.33 -13.62 17.01
N VAL A 566 9.26 -14.89 16.61
CA VAL A 566 8.27 -15.38 15.64
C VAL A 566 6.87 -15.35 16.24
N LEU A 567 5.90 -14.68 15.58
CA LEU A 567 4.49 -14.74 15.98
C LEU A 567 3.72 -15.79 15.15
N SER A 568 3.81 -15.68 13.84
CA SER A 568 3.05 -16.51 12.89
C SER A 568 3.80 -17.78 12.49
N ARG A 569 3.13 -18.95 12.48
CA ARG A 569 3.79 -20.24 12.16
C ARG A 569 4.24 -20.34 10.71
N GLU A 570 3.39 -19.84 9.81
CA GLU A 570 3.61 -19.83 8.36
C GLU A 570 4.68 -18.81 7.91
N TRP A 571 5.28 -18.00 8.80
CA TRP A 571 6.02 -16.79 8.42
C TRP A 571 7.07 -17.02 7.32
N LEU A 572 7.91 -18.05 7.49
CA LEU A 572 8.96 -18.37 6.53
C LEU A 572 8.39 -19.04 5.28
N SER A 573 7.35 -19.86 5.42
CA SER A 573 6.62 -20.46 4.30
C SER A 573 5.99 -19.40 3.38
N GLU A 574 5.35 -18.38 3.97
CA GLU A 574 4.84 -17.19 3.29
C GLU A 574 5.97 -16.41 2.59
N MET A 575 7.00 -15.98 3.33
CA MET A 575 8.09 -15.17 2.77
C MET A 575 8.87 -15.90 1.66
N VAL A 576 9.15 -17.21 1.82
CA VAL A 576 9.83 -18.01 0.80
C VAL A 576 8.94 -18.23 -0.41
N SER A 577 7.63 -18.49 -0.23
CA SER A 577 6.68 -18.61 -1.36
C SER A 577 6.64 -17.36 -2.23
N HIS A 578 6.89 -16.19 -1.64
CA HIS A 578 7.11 -14.94 -2.38
C HIS A 578 8.52 -14.84 -2.96
N ALA A 579 9.57 -15.15 -2.19
CA ALA A 579 10.96 -14.98 -2.60
C ALA A 579 11.38 -15.91 -3.76
N VAL A 580 10.77 -17.08 -3.92
CA VAL A 580 11.06 -17.97 -5.08
C VAL A 580 10.47 -17.47 -6.40
N ARG A 581 9.55 -16.50 -6.39
CA ARG A 581 8.83 -16.06 -7.59
C ARG A 581 9.75 -15.31 -8.57
N PRO A 582 9.71 -15.61 -9.88
CA PRO A 582 10.38 -14.83 -10.91
C PRO A 582 10.05 -13.33 -10.79
N GLY A 583 11.08 -12.48 -10.89
CA GLY A 583 10.92 -11.02 -10.79
C GLY A 583 10.72 -10.47 -9.37
N ILE A 584 10.59 -11.30 -8.33
CA ILE A 584 10.72 -10.85 -6.92
C ILE A 584 12.20 -10.84 -6.52
N GLY A 585 12.59 -9.86 -5.71
CA GLY A 585 13.94 -9.65 -5.19
C GLY A 585 14.01 -9.95 -3.69
N ALA A 586 13.96 -8.90 -2.86
CA ALA A 586 13.80 -9.01 -1.42
C ALA A 586 12.32 -9.14 -1.00
N VAL A 587 12.06 -9.87 0.10
CA VAL A 587 10.76 -10.00 0.75
C VAL A 587 10.88 -9.62 2.22
N GLY A 588 10.05 -8.70 2.69
CA GLY A 588 9.99 -8.24 4.09
C GLY A 588 8.75 -8.70 4.84
N ALA A 589 8.93 -8.90 6.15
CA ALA A 589 7.89 -9.29 7.10
C ALA A 589 7.11 -8.08 7.67
N MET A 590 5.99 -8.33 8.35
CA MET A 590 5.40 -7.40 9.30
C MET A 590 6.14 -7.51 10.64
N LEU A 591 6.72 -6.41 11.11
CA LEU A 591 7.35 -6.34 12.43
C LEU A 591 6.55 -5.45 13.37
N TYR A 592 6.32 -5.93 14.59
CA TYR A 592 5.72 -5.20 15.70
C TYR A 592 6.74 -4.93 16.81
N TYR A 593 6.51 -3.86 17.56
CA TYR A 593 7.09 -3.67 18.89
C TYR A 593 6.39 -4.60 19.91
N PRO A 594 7.01 -4.89 21.07
CA PRO A 594 6.43 -5.76 22.10
C PRO A 594 5.15 -5.23 22.78
N ASP A 595 4.65 -4.06 22.40
CA ASP A 595 3.39 -3.45 22.84
C ASP A 595 2.24 -3.59 21.81
N ASP A 596 2.41 -4.47 20.81
CA ASP A 596 1.49 -4.66 19.67
C ASP A 596 1.29 -3.38 18.81
N THR A 597 2.25 -2.44 18.82
CA THR A 597 2.33 -1.38 17.80
C THR A 597 3.21 -1.78 16.62
N ILE A 598 2.89 -1.28 15.42
CA ILE A 598 3.65 -1.51 14.18
C ILE A 598 5.02 -0.85 14.29
N GLN A 599 6.06 -1.59 13.92
CA GLN A 599 7.42 -1.10 13.74
C GLN A 599 7.82 -1.11 12.26
N HIS A 600 7.38 -2.11 11.49
CA HIS A 600 7.68 -2.20 10.06
C HIS A 600 6.47 -2.72 9.27
N ALA A 601 5.69 -1.80 8.71
CA ALA A 601 4.78 -2.07 7.60
C ALA A 601 5.45 -1.74 6.24
N GLY A 602 6.75 -2.04 6.13
CA GLY A 602 7.59 -1.64 5.00
C GLY A 602 8.30 -0.29 5.16
N VAL A 603 9.10 0.10 4.16
CA VAL A 603 9.82 1.38 4.13
C VAL A 603 9.45 2.24 2.93
N VAL A 604 9.31 3.55 3.19
CA VAL A 604 9.10 4.61 2.20
C VAL A 604 10.34 5.49 2.09
N LEU A 605 10.77 5.80 0.86
CA LEU A 605 11.93 6.65 0.60
C LEU A 605 11.60 8.14 0.72
N GLY A 606 12.62 8.97 0.94
CA GLY A 606 12.55 10.42 1.07
C GLY A 606 12.00 10.93 2.40
N VAL A 607 11.31 10.08 3.16
CA VAL A 607 10.77 10.42 4.48
C VAL A 607 11.93 10.75 5.42
N HIS A 608 11.83 11.90 6.09
CA HIS A 608 12.89 12.50 6.90
C HIS A 608 14.25 12.73 6.18
N GLY A 609 14.29 12.62 4.84
CA GLY A 609 15.45 12.92 4.00
C GLY A 609 16.07 11.71 3.29
N VAL A 610 15.99 10.51 3.87
CA VAL A 610 16.51 9.26 3.28
C VAL A 610 15.41 8.22 3.18
N ALA A 611 14.98 7.63 4.28
CA ALA A 611 13.90 6.64 4.32
C ALA A 611 13.36 6.48 5.74
N ALA A 612 12.13 6.02 5.89
CA ALA A 612 11.55 5.67 7.18
C ALA A 612 10.57 4.49 7.08
N HIS A 613 10.35 3.82 8.22
CA HIS A 613 9.37 2.74 8.34
C HIS A 613 7.95 3.32 8.33
N ALA A 614 7.07 2.75 7.51
CA ALA A 614 5.69 3.20 7.40
C ALA A 614 4.86 2.80 8.62
N TYR A 615 3.97 3.70 9.05
CA TYR A 615 2.99 3.48 10.14
C TYR A 615 3.59 3.08 11.50
N CYS A 616 4.84 3.46 11.76
CA CYS A 616 5.51 3.22 13.05
C CYS A 616 4.70 3.81 14.21
N GLY A 617 4.44 3.01 15.25
CA GLY A 617 3.63 3.36 16.42
C GLY A 617 2.10 3.27 16.21
N MET A 618 1.61 2.89 15.03
CA MET A 618 0.18 2.58 14.84
C MET A 618 -0.18 1.21 15.44
N PRO A 619 -1.40 0.99 15.96
CA PRO A 619 -1.77 -0.30 16.55
C PRO A 619 -1.82 -1.44 15.53
N ARG A 620 -1.55 -2.67 15.97
CA ARG A 620 -1.70 -3.89 15.16
C ARG A 620 -3.08 -3.99 14.50
N GLY A 621 -3.08 -4.34 13.22
CA GLY A 621 -4.29 -4.37 12.38
C GLY A 621 -4.75 -3.00 11.84
N TYR A 622 -4.03 -1.91 12.11
CA TYR A 622 -4.29 -0.60 11.49
C TYR A 622 -4.36 -0.73 9.95
N PRO A 623 -5.39 -0.18 9.28
CA PRO A 623 -5.61 -0.44 7.85
C PRO A 623 -4.58 0.24 6.94
N GLY A 624 -4.01 1.37 7.37
CA GLY A 624 -3.19 2.23 6.52
C GLY A 624 -3.99 2.88 5.38
N HIS A 625 -3.30 3.73 4.63
CA HIS A 625 -3.87 4.45 3.50
C HIS A 625 -4.39 3.49 2.42
N GLY A 626 -5.66 3.65 2.02
CA GLY A 626 -6.33 2.73 1.08
C GLY A 626 -6.39 1.26 1.54
N GLY A 627 -6.28 0.99 2.85
CA GLY A 627 -6.29 -0.37 3.41
C GLY A 627 -5.01 -1.20 3.17
N ARG A 628 -3.96 -0.58 2.62
CA ARG A 628 -2.73 -1.24 2.11
C ARG A 628 -1.92 -2.01 3.16
N VAL A 629 -2.02 -1.69 4.46
CA VAL A 629 -1.24 -2.36 5.52
C VAL A 629 -1.78 -3.77 5.82
N ARG A 630 -2.95 -4.14 5.29
CA ARG A 630 -3.57 -5.46 5.47
C ARG A 630 -3.42 -6.38 4.26
N VAL A 631 -2.59 -6.01 3.28
CA VAL A 631 -2.39 -6.77 2.03
C VAL A 631 -0.92 -6.82 1.60
N ALA A 632 -0.55 -7.87 0.86
CA ALA A 632 0.77 -7.96 0.25
C ALA A 632 0.91 -6.95 -0.89
N GLN A 633 2.06 -6.27 -0.98
CA GLN A 633 2.30 -5.18 -1.92
C GLN A 633 3.78 -5.02 -2.24
N ARG A 634 4.08 -4.47 -3.42
CA ARG A 634 5.41 -3.99 -3.79
C ARG A 634 5.75 -2.72 -3.02
N LEU A 635 6.98 -2.64 -2.52
CA LEU A 635 7.56 -1.42 -1.97
C LEU A 635 8.90 -1.09 -2.66
N SER A 636 9.51 0.03 -2.25
CA SER A 636 10.87 0.34 -2.68
C SER A 636 11.93 -0.32 -1.81
N ALA A 637 11.72 -0.40 -0.49
CA ALA A 637 12.57 -1.15 0.42
C ALA A 637 11.79 -1.87 1.53
N VAL A 638 12.47 -2.84 2.14
CA VAL A 638 12.08 -3.60 3.34
C VAL A 638 13.30 -3.72 4.25
N THR A 639 13.11 -3.92 5.56
CA THR A 639 14.23 -3.85 6.51
C THR A 639 15.00 -5.16 6.66
N GLY A 640 16.32 -5.07 6.87
CA GLY A 640 17.20 -6.20 7.15
C GLY A 640 16.90 -6.95 8.45
N ALA A 641 16.10 -6.38 9.37
CA ALA A 641 15.73 -7.06 10.62
C ALA A 641 14.97 -8.38 10.39
N CYS A 642 14.23 -8.49 9.28
CA CYS A 642 13.71 -9.76 8.77
C CYS A 642 13.47 -9.66 7.24
N LEU A 643 14.47 -10.07 6.45
CA LEU A 643 14.48 -9.98 4.98
C LEU A 643 14.83 -11.33 4.35
N VAL A 644 13.97 -11.86 3.48
CA VAL A 644 14.22 -13.12 2.75
C VAL A 644 14.49 -12.83 1.26
N VAL A 645 15.54 -13.43 0.70
CA VAL A 645 16.00 -13.22 -0.68
C VAL A 645 16.63 -14.47 -1.28
N ARG A 646 16.49 -14.72 -2.59
CA ARG A 646 17.22 -15.81 -3.26
C ARG A 646 18.71 -15.53 -3.24
N ARG A 647 19.53 -16.55 -2.93
CA ARG A 647 21.00 -16.49 -2.99
C ARG A 647 21.50 -15.84 -4.28
N SER A 648 21.00 -16.28 -5.43
CA SER A 648 21.43 -15.79 -6.74
C SER A 648 21.14 -14.30 -6.98
N VAL A 649 20.14 -13.72 -6.30
CA VAL A 649 19.85 -12.27 -6.38
C VAL A 649 20.80 -11.49 -5.47
N PHE A 650 21.03 -12.00 -4.25
CA PHE A 650 21.98 -11.41 -3.30
C PHE A 650 23.40 -11.37 -3.90
N GLU A 651 23.83 -12.48 -4.49
CA GLU A 651 25.11 -12.59 -5.20
C GLU A 651 25.17 -11.71 -6.47
N GLN A 652 24.09 -11.66 -7.26
CA GLN A 652 24.03 -10.81 -8.47
C GLN A 652 24.23 -9.32 -8.19
N VAL A 653 23.74 -8.80 -7.05
CA VAL A 653 23.91 -7.38 -6.69
C VAL A 653 25.16 -7.10 -5.86
N GLY A 654 25.92 -8.13 -5.48
CA GLY A 654 27.13 -8.00 -4.66
C GLY A 654 26.89 -7.88 -3.16
N GLY A 655 25.80 -8.46 -2.62
CA GLY A 655 25.48 -8.46 -1.19
C GLY A 655 25.08 -7.10 -0.63
N LEU A 656 25.22 -6.90 0.69
CA LEU A 656 25.05 -5.60 1.36
C LEU A 656 26.28 -4.71 1.10
N ASP A 657 26.10 -3.39 1.07
CA ASP A 657 27.22 -2.46 0.85
C ASP A 657 28.01 -2.27 2.15
N GLU A 658 29.26 -2.74 2.19
CA GLU A 658 30.06 -2.75 3.43
C GLU A 658 30.54 -1.36 3.89
N SER A 659 30.33 -0.32 3.08
CA SER A 659 30.49 1.07 3.51
C SER A 659 29.34 1.55 4.41
N LEU A 660 28.16 0.93 4.30
CA LEU A 660 26.99 1.13 5.15
C LEU A 660 27.02 0.10 6.27
N GLN A 661 27.63 0.43 7.40
CA GLN A 661 27.97 -0.51 8.47
C GLN A 661 26.78 -0.83 9.39
N VAL A 662 25.86 0.12 9.57
CA VAL A 662 24.75 0.05 10.54
C VAL A 662 23.44 0.55 9.94
N ALA A 663 23.41 1.73 9.33
CA ALA A 663 22.19 2.30 8.77
C ALA A 663 22.09 2.11 7.24
N PHE A 664 20.85 2.03 6.73
CA PHE A 664 20.48 2.06 5.32
C PHE A 664 21.05 0.99 4.37
N ASN A 665 21.85 0.03 4.86
CA ASN A 665 22.40 -1.07 4.04
C ASN A 665 21.30 -1.92 3.39
N ASP A 666 20.21 -2.16 4.10
CA ASP A 666 19.00 -2.82 3.63
C ASP A 666 18.26 -2.00 2.56
N ILE A 667 18.21 -0.68 2.71
CA ILE A 667 17.62 0.25 1.74
C ILE A 667 18.45 0.31 0.45
N ASP A 668 19.77 0.45 0.55
CA ASP A 668 20.71 0.43 -0.58
C ASP A 668 20.65 -0.89 -1.35
N PHE A 669 20.66 -2.01 -0.62
CA PHE A 669 20.48 -3.35 -1.20
C PHE A 669 19.14 -3.48 -1.93
N CYS A 670 18.05 -3.06 -1.30
CA CYS A 670 16.72 -3.02 -1.93
C CYS A 670 16.71 -2.18 -3.22
N LEU A 671 17.44 -1.06 -3.25
CA LEU A 671 17.52 -0.22 -4.45
C LEU A 671 18.37 -0.86 -5.56
N ARG A 672 19.53 -1.45 -5.26
CA ARG A 672 20.32 -2.24 -6.24
C ARG A 672 19.56 -3.45 -6.78
N VAL A 673 18.79 -4.15 -5.93
CA VAL A 673 17.91 -5.26 -6.34
C VAL A 673 16.84 -4.78 -7.33
N ARG A 674 16.37 -3.53 -7.21
CA ARG A 674 15.44 -2.91 -8.18
C ARG A 674 16.13 -2.46 -9.47
N GLU A 675 17.36 -1.95 -9.41
CA GLU A 675 18.16 -1.64 -10.61
C GLU A 675 18.51 -2.91 -11.41
N ALA A 676 18.71 -4.04 -10.72
CA ALA A 676 18.87 -5.37 -11.31
C ALA A 676 17.56 -5.95 -11.92
N GLY A 677 16.47 -5.18 -11.95
CA GLY A 677 15.20 -5.53 -12.58
C GLY A 677 14.20 -6.30 -11.72
N TYR A 678 14.49 -6.53 -10.44
CA TYR A 678 13.57 -7.20 -9.51
C TYR A 678 12.62 -6.22 -8.81
N ARG A 679 11.60 -6.77 -8.14
CA ARG A 679 10.64 -6.03 -7.32
C ARG A 679 10.76 -6.51 -5.87
N ASN A 680 10.92 -5.57 -4.94
CA ASN A 680 10.86 -5.87 -3.51
C ASN A 680 9.39 -5.94 -3.08
N LEU A 681 9.07 -6.94 -2.26
CA LEU A 681 7.72 -7.21 -1.79
C LEU A 681 7.70 -7.13 -0.27
N TRP A 682 6.57 -6.70 0.28
CA TRP A 682 6.28 -6.78 1.70
C TRP A 682 4.95 -7.54 1.89
N THR A 683 4.91 -8.43 2.88
CA THR A 683 3.71 -9.21 3.22
C THR A 683 3.32 -8.99 4.68
N PRO A 684 2.03 -8.68 4.96
CA PRO A 684 1.52 -8.58 6.33
C PRO A 684 1.34 -9.95 7.00
N PHE A 685 1.40 -11.05 6.23
CA PHE A 685 1.03 -12.39 6.70
C PHE A 685 2.21 -13.16 7.30
N ALA A 686 3.41 -12.59 7.28
CA ALA A 686 4.56 -13.01 8.07
C ALA A 686 4.75 -12.02 9.23
N GLU A 687 4.10 -12.29 10.36
CA GLU A 687 4.17 -11.48 11.58
C GLU A 687 5.26 -11.97 12.54
N LEU A 688 6.05 -11.04 13.07
CA LEU A 688 7.03 -11.21 14.16
C LEU A 688 7.05 -9.98 15.10
N TYR A 689 7.53 -10.12 16.33
CA TYR A 689 8.07 -8.98 17.09
C TYR A 689 9.54 -8.74 16.73
N HIS A 690 10.03 -7.53 16.95
CA HIS A 690 11.45 -7.18 16.98
C HIS A 690 11.71 -6.26 18.17
N HIS A 691 12.43 -6.78 19.17
CA HIS A 691 12.67 -6.19 20.50
C HIS A 691 13.75 -5.09 20.45
N GLU A 692 13.55 -4.14 19.53
CA GLU A 692 14.52 -3.17 19.04
C GLU A 692 15.30 -2.41 20.13
N SER A 693 16.58 -2.18 19.87
CA SER A 693 17.54 -1.43 20.72
C SER A 693 17.94 -2.07 22.05
N ALA A 694 17.35 -3.21 22.45
CA ALA A 694 17.74 -3.95 23.66
C ALA A 694 19.23 -4.38 23.68
N SER A 695 19.81 -4.56 22.48
CA SER A 695 21.21 -4.90 22.25
C SER A 695 22.15 -3.69 22.05
N ARG A 696 21.71 -2.64 21.32
CA ARG A 696 22.62 -1.61 20.73
C ARG A 696 22.68 -0.26 21.47
N GLY A 697 21.62 0.12 22.17
CA GLY A 697 21.45 1.47 22.73
C GLY A 697 21.43 2.59 21.67
N SER A 698 21.20 3.84 22.10
CA SER A 698 21.00 5.00 21.24
C SER A 698 22.29 5.53 20.57
N GLU A 699 22.11 6.39 19.56
CA GLU A 699 23.16 7.04 18.78
C GLU A 699 23.80 8.23 19.55
N ASP A 700 24.40 7.92 20.70
CA ASP A 700 24.78 8.92 21.71
C ASP A 700 26.23 9.39 21.66
N THR A 701 27.13 8.65 21.02
CA THR A 701 28.55 9.01 20.90
C THR A 701 28.81 9.84 19.63
N GLU A 702 29.92 10.58 19.62
CA GLU A 702 30.30 11.43 18.47
C GLU A 702 30.64 10.58 17.23
N GLU A 703 31.28 9.43 17.43
CA GLU A 703 31.66 8.49 16.36
C GLU A 703 30.43 7.79 15.76
N LYS A 704 29.46 7.37 16.60
CA LYS A 704 28.17 6.83 16.14
C LYS A 704 27.46 7.84 15.23
N ARG A 705 27.34 9.10 15.69
CA ARG A 705 26.72 10.19 14.94
C ARG A 705 27.48 10.55 13.65
N ALA A 706 28.81 10.60 13.69
CA ALA A 706 29.64 10.87 12.51
C ALA A 706 29.47 9.77 11.45
N ARG A 707 29.46 8.49 11.85
CA ARG A 707 29.13 7.37 10.97
C ARG A 707 27.73 7.52 10.36
N PHE A 708 26.70 7.76 11.18
CA PHE A 708 25.32 7.92 10.69
C PHE A 708 25.19 9.08 9.69
N VAL A 709 25.85 10.21 9.92
CA VAL A 709 25.90 11.33 8.96
C VAL A 709 26.57 10.91 7.64
N GLY A 710 27.69 10.17 7.70
CA GLY A 710 28.34 9.63 6.49
C GLY A 710 27.47 8.62 5.73
N GLU A 711 26.73 7.76 6.44
CA GLU A 711 25.77 6.81 5.86
C GLU A 711 24.59 7.56 5.18
N VAL A 712 24.11 8.66 5.78
CA VAL A 712 23.12 9.58 5.17
C VAL A 712 23.69 10.27 3.92
N GLU A 713 24.92 10.79 3.96
CA GLU A 713 25.56 11.45 2.81
C GLU A 713 25.79 10.48 1.64
N ALA A 714 26.22 9.25 1.92
CA ALA A 714 26.36 8.19 0.92
C ALA A 714 25.02 7.87 0.23
N MET A 715 23.94 7.71 1.01
CA MET A 715 22.59 7.48 0.48
C MET A 715 22.09 8.66 -0.35
N LEU A 716 22.27 9.90 0.12
CA LEU A 716 21.87 11.10 -0.60
C LEU A 716 22.66 11.31 -1.90
N HIS A 717 23.94 10.96 -1.93
CA HIS A 717 24.81 11.04 -3.10
C HIS A 717 24.43 9.98 -4.16
N ARG A 718 24.24 8.73 -3.74
CA ARG A 718 23.95 7.60 -4.65
C ARG A 718 22.50 7.61 -5.17
N TRP A 719 21.52 7.88 -4.31
CA TRP A 719 20.10 7.59 -4.56
C TRP A 719 19.21 8.82 -4.69
N SER A 720 19.76 10.04 -4.74
CA SER A 720 18.98 11.30 -4.75
C SER A 720 17.74 11.35 -5.67
N PRO A 721 17.75 10.77 -6.89
CA PRO A 721 16.55 10.68 -7.74
C PRO A 721 15.47 9.76 -7.12
N GLN A 722 15.85 8.54 -6.76
CA GLN A 722 14.95 7.52 -6.18
C GLN A 722 14.39 7.97 -4.83
N LEU A 723 15.19 8.65 -3.99
CA LEU A 723 14.74 9.18 -2.70
C LEU A 723 13.72 10.33 -2.84
N ARG A 724 13.58 10.97 -4.00
CA ARG A 724 12.56 12.01 -4.25
C ARG A 724 11.26 11.42 -4.80
N CYS A 725 11.35 10.30 -5.51
CA CYS A 725 10.27 9.69 -6.26
C CYS A 725 10.19 8.18 -5.94
N ASP A 726 9.53 7.87 -4.82
CA ASP A 726 9.20 6.49 -4.45
C ASP A 726 7.88 6.08 -5.16
N PRO A 727 7.91 5.15 -6.14
CA PRO A 727 6.69 4.71 -6.84
C PRO A 727 5.68 4.00 -5.91
N ALA A 728 6.09 3.58 -4.71
CA ALA A 728 5.16 3.02 -3.72
C ALA A 728 4.40 4.09 -2.91
N TYR A 729 4.77 5.38 -3.02
CA TYR A 729 4.28 6.45 -2.14
C TYR A 729 3.96 7.76 -2.88
N ASN A 730 2.67 7.95 -3.12
CA ASN A 730 2.07 9.01 -3.95
C ASN A 730 2.61 10.43 -3.63
N PRO A 731 2.91 11.28 -4.63
CA PRO A 731 3.40 12.64 -4.44
C PRO A 731 2.47 13.58 -3.64
N ASN A 732 1.16 13.27 -3.56
CA ASN A 732 0.21 13.98 -2.72
C ASN A 732 0.33 13.62 -1.22
N LEU A 733 1.16 12.63 -0.86
CA LEU A 733 1.49 12.24 0.51
C LEU A 733 2.84 12.82 0.97
N SER A 734 2.90 13.15 2.25
CA SER A 734 3.98 13.93 2.87
C SER A 734 5.21 13.07 3.21
N LEU A 735 6.40 13.64 3.03
CA LEU A 735 7.68 13.06 3.47
C LEU A 735 8.12 13.57 4.87
N SER A 736 7.17 14.16 5.62
CA SER A 736 7.40 14.72 6.96
C SER A 736 6.80 13.91 8.11
N GLY A 737 6.04 12.86 7.81
CA GLY A 737 5.36 11.99 8.76
C GLY A 737 5.35 10.55 8.24
N LEU A 738 4.81 9.63 9.03
CA LEU A 738 4.88 8.18 8.80
C LEU A 738 3.53 7.56 8.43
N ASN A 739 2.44 8.33 8.48
CA ASN A 739 1.08 7.81 8.48
C ASN A 739 0.26 8.23 7.25
N SER A 740 0.95 8.59 6.14
CA SER A 740 0.32 9.11 4.92
C SER A 740 -0.42 10.44 5.12
N GLU A 741 0.14 11.33 5.93
CA GLU A 741 -0.33 12.71 6.06
C GLU A 741 -0.22 13.46 4.72
N TYR A 742 -1.15 14.36 4.40
CA TYR A 742 -1.17 15.04 3.09
C TYR A 742 0.04 15.99 2.89
N ALA A 743 0.58 16.01 1.68
CA ALA A 743 1.63 16.95 1.28
C ALA A 743 1.06 18.35 1.04
N PHE A 744 1.65 19.37 1.67
CA PHE A 744 1.22 20.77 1.59
C PHE A 744 2.42 21.67 1.24
N PRO A 745 2.68 21.98 -0.04
CA PRO A 745 1.98 21.52 -1.25
C PRO A 745 2.29 20.06 -1.64
N PRO A 746 1.54 19.48 -2.59
CA PRO A 746 1.90 18.26 -3.31
C PRO A 746 3.31 18.26 -3.91
N ARG A 747 3.86 17.07 -4.13
CA ARG A 747 5.20 16.81 -4.70
C ARG A 747 5.13 16.43 -6.19
N LEU A 748 4.22 17.07 -6.94
CA LEU A 748 3.91 16.81 -8.36
C LEU A 748 4.89 17.48 -9.32
#